data_AF-A0A0S8F815-F1
#
_entry.id   AF-A0A0S8F815-F1
#
_cell.length_a   1.000
_cell.length_b   1.000
_cell.length_c   1.000
_cell.angle_alpha   90.00
_cell.angle_beta   90.00
_cell.angle_gamma   90.00
#
_symmetry.space_group_name_H-M   'P 1'
#
loop_
_entity.id
_entity.type
_entity.pdbx_description
1 polymer ?
#
loop_
_entity_poly.entity_id
_entity_poly.type
_entity_poly.pdbx_seq_one_letter_code
_entity_poly.pdbx_strand_id
1 'polypeptide(L)'
;MIRQVLEDRDRDPLAWRMLGVIDAAGGDLVSARKALVRSLELEPAQSETLLELARIDLAEGRRNEAAAGFRKAIEKEGRPEILVRAGEGLGNLGFLGEAETCFRAALEKAPDLEAARFNLALARLAAGDAEQGRELLARVVAARPGLAPAWLHLGGALNALGRYREAMEAFRKVLELAPHDPRALAWLGASLQFLGDFAGAERHYRKALQQAPDFADAHANLGKLLQGQGRSGEAEQHFRQAMRAAPGHVEALSGLAAWLDNQGRYEEALELLEQSPGMSGSYQLAPIHARVLRHLGKAAEARRLLERVAGRDSLPADARIQLHFSLAAVADEQGDYGSAWQHAVEANEARRKLLPPGAPEADLEAMASAVQEIRAVFGRDAIDKLPGSGCSSERPVFIVGMPRSGKSLIEQILCSHVSVHGAGELTMLGDISSEISARAGRWPESAPRLSGQLLKSQARRYLQALEELAGPDILRVTDTMPFNFVHVGLIQMLFPRARVVHCVRHPMDLVLRCYFKNFAGRSLSFAFSVEDIVHYFLLYRDLMRHWAGVLPIQVYTLRYESLVADPAAETAQVLEFLGLPWDSRCLRFHEPGVATSAADTPLRRPVDDRDVGCWEHYREPLARFAGQLPLEEYEHGGF
;
A
#
# COMPACT_ATOMS: atom_id res chain seq x y z
N MET A 1 58.29 -3.04 5.36
CA MET A 1 58.45 -4.50 5.20
C MET A 1 58.15 -4.97 3.79
N ILE A 2 56.90 -5.05 3.30
CA ILE A 2 56.63 -5.57 1.93
C ILE A 2 57.34 -4.76 0.81
N ARG A 3 57.40 -3.42 0.95
CA ARG A 3 58.16 -2.56 0.02
C ARG A 3 59.68 -2.82 0.03
N GLN A 4 60.24 -3.17 1.18
CA GLN A 4 61.65 -3.58 1.30
C GLN A 4 61.88 -4.97 0.69
N VAL A 5 60.92 -5.89 0.81
CA VAL A 5 60.98 -7.19 0.11
C VAL A 5 60.99 -6.98 -1.41
N LEU A 6 60.27 -5.98 -1.91
CA LEU A 6 60.24 -5.64 -3.34
C LEU A 6 61.52 -4.94 -3.83
N GLU A 7 62.33 -4.34 -2.93
CA GLU A 7 63.67 -3.83 -3.28
C GLU A 7 64.61 -4.98 -3.65
N ASP A 8 64.49 -6.14 -2.97
CA ASP A 8 65.32 -7.33 -3.21
C ASP A 8 64.67 -8.36 -4.17
N ARG A 9 63.34 -8.33 -4.33
CA ARG A 9 62.54 -9.32 -5.07
C ARG A 9 61.47 -8.68 -5.97
N ASP A 10 61.86 -7.69 -6.78
CA ASP A 10 60.96 -6.97 -7.71
C ASP A 10 60.21 -7.88 -8.72
N ARG A 11 60.68 -9.11 -8.93
CA ARG A 11 60.04 -10.09 -9.84
C ARG A 11 59.12 -11.08 -9.13
N ASP A 12 58.86 -10.93 -7.84
CA ASP A 12 57.94 -11.80 -7.09
C ASP A 12 56.49 -11.30 -7.23
N PRO A 13 55.63 -11.99 -8.00
CA PRO A 13 54.26 -11.55 -8.20
C PRO A 13 53.43 -11.61 -6.91
N LEU A 14 53.71 -12.53 -5.97
CA LEU A 14 52.98 -12.62 -4.71
C LEU A 14 53.25 -11.39 -3.83
N ALA A 15 54.50 -10.92 -3.79
CA ALA A 15 54.88 -9.71 -3.07
C ALA A 15 54.16 -8.47 -3.62
N TRP A 16 54.04 -8.37 -4.95
CA TRP A 16 53.27 -7.32 -5.63
C TRP A 16 51.77 -7.42 -5.33
N ARG A 17 51.18 -8.63 -5.34
CA ARG A 17 49.78 -8.83 -4.94
C ARG A 17 49.53 -8.38 -3.51
N MET A 18 50.39 -8.79 -2.57
CA MET A 18 50.26 -8.42 -1.16
C MET A 18 50.37 -6.92 -0.96
N LEU A 19 51.31 -6.24 -1.63
CA LEU A 19 51.39 -4.78 -1.62
C LEU A 19 50.08 -4.16 -2.11
N GLY A 20 49.52 -4.68 -3.21
CA GLY A 20 48.24 -4.23 -3.75
C GLY A 20 47.09 -4.32 -2.74
N VAL A 21 46.95 -5.46 -2.07
CA VAL A 21 45.90 -5.67 -1.05
C VAL A 21 46.10 -4.75 0.16
N ILE A 22 47.35 -4.57 0.61
CA ILE A 22 47.68 -3.70 1.77
C ILE A 22 47.42 -2.23 1.45
N ASP A 23 47.88 -1.75 0.29
CA ASP A 23 47.66 -0.36 -0.13
C ASP A 23 46.15 -0.09 -0.30
N ALA A 24 45.38 -1.05 -0.82
CA ALA A 24 43.92 -0.94 -0.93
C ALA A 24 43.25 -0.85 0.45
N ALA A 25 43.69 -1.66 1.42
CA ALA A 25 43.22 -1.59 2.80
C ALA A 25 43.60 -0.27 3.49
N GLY A 26 44.70 0.35 3.08
CA GLY A 26 45.12 1.68 3.51
C GLY A 26 44.43 2.85 2.80
N GLY A 27 43.57 2.59 1.80
CA GLY A 27 42.85 3.60 1.03
C GLY A 27 43.59 4.16 -0.19
N ASP A 28 44.82 3.71 -0.46
CA ASP A 28 45.59 4.13 -1.64
C ASP A 28 45.27 3.23 -2.84
N LEU A 29 44.10 3.46 -3.43
CA LEU A 29 43.59 2.65 -4.54
C LEU A 29 44.48 2.76 -5.80
N VAL A 30 45.14 3.91 -6.01
CA VAL A 30 46.04 4.14 -7.15
C VAL A 30 47.30 3.30 -7.03
N SER A 31 47.96 3.31 -5.86
CA SER A 31 49.15 2.47 -5.61
C SER A 31 48.77 1.00 -5.65
N ALA A 32 47.63 0.65 -5.02
CA ALA A 32 47.13 -0.70 -5.00
C ALA A 32 46.91 -1.27 -6.40
N ARG A 33 46.26 -0.50 -7.27
CA ARG A 33 46.04 -0.88 -8.67
C ARG A 33 47.35 -1.12 -9.42
N LYS A 34 48.32 -0.21 -9.29
CA LYS A 34 49.64 -0.35 -9.93
C LYS A 34 50.34 -1.64 -9.49
N ALA A 35 50.31 -1.93 -8.19
CA ALA A 35 50.90 -3.13 -7.64
C ALA A 35 50.21 -4.42 -8.14
N LEU A 36 48.88 -4.45 -8.23
CA LEU A 36 48.15 -5.59 -8.78
C LEU A 36 48.36 -5.78 -10.29
N VAL A 37 48.44 -4.69 -11.07
CA VAL A 37 48.79 -4.78 -12.49
C VAL A 37 50.20 -5.33 -12.66
N ARG A 38 51.16 -4.88 -11.86
CA ARG A 38 52.54 -5.39 -11.88
C ARG A 38 52.60 -6.88 -11.52
N SER A 39 51.81 -7.33 -10.54
CA SER A 39 51.64 -8.75 -10.23
C SER A 39 51.17 -9.56 -11.44
N LEU A 40 50.18 -9.04 -12.19
CA LEU A 40 49.62 -9.71 -13.37
C LEU A 40 50.54 -9.65 -14.61
N GLU A 41 51.42 -8.66 -14.72
CA GLU A 41 52.46 -8.63 -15.75
C GLU A 41 53.48 -9.75 -15.55
N LEU A 42 53.86 -10.00 -14.29
CA LEU A 42 54.80 -11.04 -13.91
C LEU A 42 54.17 -12.43 -13.99
N GLU A 43 52.88 -12.56 -13.63
CA GLU A 43 52.13 -13.81 -13.73
C GLU A 43 50.67 -13.56 -14.13
N PRO A 44 50.32 -13.72 -15.43
CA PRO A 44 49.00 -13.36 -15.96
C PRO A 44 47.83 -14.25 -15.54
N ALA A 45 48.08 -15.40 -14.92
CA ALA A 45 47.08 -16.44 -14.64
C ALA A 45 46.68 -16.52 -13.15
N GLN A 46 46.53 -15.37 -12.50
CA GLN A 46 46.21 -15.28 -11.08
C GLN A 46 44.78 -14.78 -10.84
N SER A 47 43.82 -15.71 -10.65
CA SER A 47 42.41 -15.35 -10.43
C SER A 47 42.18 -14.49 -9.20
N GLU A 48 42.85 -14.78 -8.09
CA GLU A 48 42.82 -13.96 -6.87
C GLU A 48 43.24 -12.50 -7.12
N THR A 49 44.33 -12.30 -7.87
CA THR A 49 44.83 -10.96 -8.21
C THR A 49 43.87 -10.22 -9.16
N LEU A 50 43.25 -10.95 -10.09
CA LEU A 50 42.21 -10.40 -10.97
C LEU A 50 40.96 -9.97 -10.20
N LEU A 51 40.53 -10.74 -9.19
CA LEU A 51 39.40 -10.38 -8.32
C LEU A 51 39.70 -9.10 -7.53
N GLU A 52 40.89 -8.98 -6.94
CA GLU A 52 41.27 -7.77 -6.20
C GLU A 52 41.37 -6.56 -7.12
N LEU A 53 41.92 -6.72 -8.34
CA LEU A 53 42.01 -5.64 -9.31
C LEU A 53 40.61 -5.19 -9.75
N ALA A 54 39.72 -6.14 -10.05
CA ALA A 54 38.34 -5.86 -10.43
C ALA A 54 37.57 -5.12 -9.32
N ARG A 55 37.81 -5.48 -8.05
CA ARG A 55 37.23 -4.77 -6.89
C ARG A 55 37.75 -3.33 -6.78
N ILE A 56 39.02 -3.09 -7.05
CA ILE A 56 39.59 -1.73 -7.09
C ILE A 56 39.03 -0.94 -8.26
N ASP A 57 38.97 -1.55 -9.46
CA ASP A 57 38.36 -0.91 -10.63
C ASP A 57 36.89 -0.53 -10.36
N LEU A 58 36.14 -1.37 -9.64
CA LEU A 58 34.78 -1.06 -9.20
C LEU A 58 34.74 0.14 -8.24
N ALA A 59 35.64 0.19 -7.24
CA ALA A 59 35.72 1.29 -6.28
C ALA A 59 36.12 2.62 -6.93
N GLU A 60 36.92 2.59 -7.99
CA GLU A 60 37.31 3.77 -8.78
C GLU A 60 36.30 4.12 -9.90
N GLY A 61 35.14 3.44 -9.96
CA GLY A 61 34.06 3.72 -10.92
C GLY A 61 34.31 3.17 -12.34
N ARG A 62 35.39 2.39 -12.55
CA ARG A 62 35.70 1.71 -13.80
C ARG A 62 34.90 0.42 -13.97
N ARG A 63 33.60 0.59 -14.22
CA ARG A 63 32.63 -0.52 -14.25
C ARG A 63 32.94 -1.58 -15.32
N ASN A 64 33.41 -1.17 -16.50
CA ASN A 64 33.66 -2.08 -17.62
C ASN A 64 34.90 -2.94 -17.36
N GLU A 65 35.97 -2.34 -16.85
CA GLU A 65 37.21 -2.99 -16.47
C GLU A 65 36.97 -3.95 -15.29
N ALA A 66 36.18 -3.53 -14.30
CA ALA A 66 35.77 -4.39 -13.20
C ALA A 66 35.01 -5.64 -13.69
N ALA A 67 34.01 -5.47 -14.56
CA ALA A 67 33.25 -6.58 -15.13
C ALA A 67 34.16 -7.55 -15.90
N ALA A 68 35.05 -7.02 -16.74
CA ALA A 68 36.01 -7.82 -17.50
C ALA A 68 36.98 -8.57 -16.57
N GLY A 69 37.44 -7.93 -15.49
CA GLY A 69 38.31 -8.55 -14.49
C GLY A 69 37.65 -9.73 -13.77
N PHE A 70 36.40 -9.59 -13.34
CA PHE A 70 35.64 -10.69 -12.73
C PHE A 70 35.45 -11.87 -13.68
N ARG A 71 35.06 -11.62 -14.95
CA ARG A 71 34.92 -12.67 -15.97
C ARG A 71 36.23 -13.39 -16.24
N LYS A 72 37.33 -12.64 -16.37
CA LYS A 72 38.66 -13.21 -16.59
C LYS A 72 39.12 -14.05 -15.40
N ALA A 73 38.80 -13.67 -14.16
CA ALA A 73 39.12 -14.48 -12.98
C ALA A 73 38.43 -15.86 -13.03
N ILE A 74 37.16 -15.89 -13.45
CA ILE A 74 36.38 -17.13 -13.63
C ILE A 74 36.98 -18.00 -14.74
N GLU A 75 37.33 -17.40 -15.89
CA GLU A 75 37.93 -18.12 -17.02
C GLU A 75 39.26 -18.78 -16.66
N LYS A 76 40.07 -18.12 -15.82
CA LYS A 76 41.37 -18.64 -15.39
C LYS A 76 41.25 -19.77 -14.38
N GLU A 77 40.33 -19.65 -13.42
CA GLU A 77 40.16 -20.65 -12.38
C GLU A 77 38.71 -20.68 -11.87
N GLY A 78 37.94 -21.68 -12.33
CA GLY A 78 36.56 -21.90 -11.91
C GLY A 78 36.41 -22.65 -10.59
N ARG A 79 37.23 -22.35 -9.57
CA ARG A 79 37.04 -22.90 -8.21
C ARG A 79 35.82 -22.25 -7.53
N PRO A 80 35.12 -22.97 -6.64
CA PRO A 80 33.90 -22.47 -6.00
C PRO A 80 34.06 -21.09 -5.36
N GLU A 81 35.18 -20.82 -4.69
CA GLU A 81 35.45 -19.55 -3.99
C GLU A 81 35.63 -18.38 -4.97
N ILE A 82 36.30 -18.62 -6.11
CA ILE A 82 36.48 -17.63 -7.17
C ILE A 82 35.14 -17.31 -7.83
N LEU A 83 34.34 -18.34 -8.11
CA LEU A 83 32.99 -18.19 -8.67
C LEU A 83 32.11 -17.35 -7.75
N VAL A 84 32.10 -17.60 -6.44
CA VAL A 84 31.33 -16.79 -5.49
C VAL A 84 31.79 -15.33 -5.50
N ARG A 85 33.10 -15.07 -5.34
CA ARG A 85 33.62 -13.69 -5.27
C ARG A 85 33.43 -12.91 -6.58
N ALA A 86 33.63 -13.57 -7.73
CA ALA A 86 33.38 -12.96 -9.03
C ALA A 86 31.88 -12.70 -9.24
N GLY A 87 31.03 -13.65 -8.85
CA GLY A 87 29.57 -13.52 -8.91
C GLY A 87 29.06 -12.36 -8.05
N GLU A 88 29.57 -12.18 -6.83
CA GLU A 88 29.27 -11.03 -5.98
C GLU A 88 29.63 -9.71 -6.67
N GLY A 89 30.83 -9.63 -7.26
CA GLY A 89 31.30 -8.45 -8.00
C GLY A 89 30.43 -8.11 -9.21
N LEU A 90 30.08 -9.12 -10.01
CA LEU A 90 29.18 -8.99 -11.16
C LEU A 90 27.77 -8.58 -10.73
N GLY A 91 27.27 -9.13 -9.61
CA GLY A 91 25.99 -8.75 -9.01
C GLY A 91 25.96 -7.28 -8.59
N ASN A 92 27.01 -6.80 -7.91
CA ASN A 92 27.15 -5.38 -7.53
C ASN A 92 27.21 -4.43 -8.74
N LEU A 93 27.60 -4.94 -9.90
CA LEU A 93 27.59 -4.22 -11.17
C LEU A 93 26.24 -4.29 -11.91
N GLY A 94 25.27 -5.06 -11.40
CA GLY A 94 23.95 -5.25 -11.98
C GLY A 94 23.83 -6.43 -12.96
N PHE A 95 24.90 -7.22 -13.15
CA PHE A 95 24.88 -8.42 -14.00
C PHE A 95 24.30 -9.62 -13.24
N LEU A 96 23.02 -9.52 -12.82
CA LEU A 96 22.37 -10.49 -11.94
C LEU A 96 22.34 -11.92 -12.52
N GLY A 97 22.11 -12.07 -13.83
CA GLY A 97 22.11 -13.39 -14.48
C GLY A 97 23.48 -14.06 -14.51
N GLU A 98 24.56 -13.29 -14.70
CA GLU A 98 25.93 -13.83 -14.62
C GLU A 98 26.29 -14.20 -13.18
N ALA A 99 25.93 -13.36 -12.20
CA ALA A 99 26.11 -13.64 -10.78
C ALA A 99 25.42 -14.96 -10.39
N GLU A 100 24.16 -15.14 -10.77
CA GLU A 100 23.40 -16.36 -10.53
C GLU A 100 24.08 -17.60 -11.13
N THR A 101 24.57 -17.48 -12.36
CA THR A 101 25.28 -18.56 -13.05
C THR A 101 26.53 -18.97 -12.27
N CYS A 102 27.28 -17.99 -11.74
CA CYS A 102 28.45 -18.23 -10.92
C CYS A 102 28.11 -18.97 -9.62
N PHE A 103 27.07 -18.53 -8.90
CA PHE A 103 26.67 -19.18 -7.64
C PHE A 103 26.14 -20.60 -7.86
N ARG A 104 25.41 -20.85 -8.95
CA ARG A 104 24.97 -22.20 -9.33
C ARG A 104 26.16 -23.11 -9.66
N ALA A 105 27.10 -22.66 -10.49
CA ALA A 105 28.30 -23.40 -10.82
C ALA A 105 29.17 -23.69 -9.57
N ALA A 106 29.21 -22.75 -8.61
CA ALA A 106 29.89 -22.96 -7.34
C ALA A 106 29.22 -24.07 -6.51
N LEU A 107 27.89 -24.11 -6.45
CA LEU A 107 27.12 -25.14 -5.75
C LEU A 107 27.15 -26.51 -6.44
N GLU A 108 27.29 -26.56 -7.76
CA GLU A 108 27.50 -27.83 -8.48
C GLU A 108 28.84 -28.47 -8.10
N LYS A 109 29.89 -27.65 -7.93
CA LYS A 109 31.24 -28.09 -7.54
C LYS A 109 31.37 -28.34 -6.04
N ALA A 110 30.67 -27.55 -5.23
CA ALA A 110 30.68 -27.63 -3.77
C ALA A 110 29.27 -27.42 -3.21
N PRO A 111 28.45 -28.50 -3.13
CA PRO A 111 27.06 -28.40 -2.67
C PRO A 111 26.91 -27.83 -1.26
N ASP A 112 27.89 -28.02 -0.38
CA ASP A 112 27.85 -27.53 0.99
C ASP A 112 28.37 -26.09 1.16
N LEU A 113 28.74 -25.41 0.06
CA LEU A 113 29.26 -24.05 0.11
C LEU A 113 28.16 -23.04 0.43
N GLU A 114 27.99 -22.76 1.72
CA GLU A 114 26.93 -21.89 2.24
C GLU A 114 26.99 -20.46 1.70
N ALA A 115 28.20 -19.92 1.47
CA ALA A 115 28.36 -18.59 0.89
C ALA A 115 27.77 -18.50 -0.52
N ALA A 116 27.95 -19.54 -1.35
CA ALA A 116 27.33 -19.62 -2.67
C ALA A 116 25.80 -19.69 -2.56
N ARG A 117 25.27 -20.47 -1.61
CA ARG A 117 23.83 -20.59 -1.38
C ARG A 117 23.20 -19.27 -0.91
N PHE A 118 23.84 -18.60 0.04
CA PHE A 118 23.40 -17.31 0.54
C PHE A 118 23.34 -16.27 -0.58
N ASN A 119 24.41 -16.14 -1.37
CA ASN A 119 24.45 -15.19 -2.48
C ASN A 119 23.50 -15.54 -3.63
N LEU A 120 23.30 -16.84 -3.93
CA LEU A 120 22.25 -17.26 -4.87
C LEU A 120 20.87 -16.84 -4.37
N ALA A 121 20.61 -16.96 -3.08
CA ALA A 121 19.34 -16.52 -2.50
C ALA A 121 19.14 -15.01 -2.64
N LEU A 122 20.18 -14.20 -2.39
CA LEU A 122 20.12 -12.75 -2.59
C LEU A 122 19.90 -12.38 -4.06
N ALA A 123 20.57 -13.07 -4.99
CA ALA A 123 20.36 -12.88 -6.42
C ALA A 123 18.92 -13.20 -6.84
N ARG A 124 18.32 -14.26 -6.27
CA ARG A 124 16.90 -14.60 -6.48
C ARG A 124 15.95 -13.56 -5.94
N LEU A 125 16.20 -13.05 -4.75
CA LEU A 125 15.40 -11.96 -4.17
C LEU A 125 15.49 -10.70 -5.03
N ALA A 126 16.69 -10.33 -5.50
CA ALA A 126 16.89 -9.20 -6.40
C ALA A 126 16.18 -9.39 -7.77
N ALA A 127 16.05 -10.64 -8.23
CA ALA A 127 15.29 -11.00 -9.43
C ALA A 127 13.76 -11.11 -9.19
N GLY A 128 13.29 -10.91 -7.96
CA GLY A 128 11.86 -11.00 -7.61
C GLY A 128 11.36 -12.41 -7.28
N ASP A 129 12.22 -13.43 -7.30
CA ASP A 129 11.87 -14.80 -6.92
C ASP A 129 12.01 -14.99 -5.40
N ALA A 130 11.04 -14.44 -4.67
CA ALA A 130 11.02 -14.48 -3.21
C ALA A 130 10.89 -15.90 -2.64
N GLU A 131 10.20 -16.81 -3.34
CA GLU A 131 9.98 -18.17 -2.87
C GLU A 131 11.27 -19.00 -2.93
N GLN A 132 12.01 -18.94 -4.04
CA GLN A 132 13.30 -19.63 -4.11
C GLN A 132 14.33 -18.96 -3.19
N GLY A 133 14.33 -17.63 -3.10
CA GLY A 133 15.16 -16.91 -2.13
C GLY A 133 14.93 -17.39 -0.70
N ARG A 134 13.66 -17.51 -0.28
CA ARG A 134 13.25 -18.04 1.02
C ARG A 134 13.75 -19.46 1.25
N GLU A 135 13.57 -20.37 0.29
CA GLU A 135 14.00 -21.76 0.42
C GLU A 135 15.53 -21.88 0.61
N LEU A 136 16.29 -21.15 -0.19
CA LEU A 136 17.76 -21.13 -0.09
C LEU A 136 18.22 -20.56 1.25
N LEU A 137 17.61 -19.46 1.71
CA LEU A 137 17.92 -18.84 3.01
C LEU A 137 17.54 -19.73 4.19
N ALA A 138 16.42 -20.46 4.11
CA ALA A 138 16.02 -21.43 5.13
C ALA A 138 17.09 -22.51 5.33
N ARG A 139 17.70 -22.99 4.25
CA ARG A 139 18.83 -23.94 4.31
C ARG A 139 20.09 -23.30 4.90
N VAL A 140 20.37 -22.03 4.58
CA VAL A 140 21.52 -21.30 5.14
C VAL A 140 21.37 -21.12 6.66
N VAL A 141 20.20 -20.69 7.15
CA VAL A 141 20.00 -20.50 8.59
C VAL A 141 19.95 -21.82 9.36
N ALA A 142 19.54 -22.92 8.72
CA ALA A 142 19.62 -24.25 9.32
C ALA A 142 21.08 -24.72 9.50
N ALA A 143 21.96 -24.43 8.54
CA ALA A 143 23.38 -24.76 8.62
C ALA A 143 24.17 -23.82 9.55
N ARG A 144 23.84 -22.51 9.53
CA ARG A 144 24.43 -21.47 10.39
C ARG A 144 23.36 -20.66 11.12
N PRO A 145 22.83 -21.19 12.25
CA PRO A 145 21.83 -20.48 13.04
C PRO A 145 22.32 -19.14 13.61
N GLY A 146 23.63 -18.94 13.76
CA GLY A 146 24.23 -17.69 14.24
C GLY A 146 24.44 -16.60 13.17
N LEU A 147 24.13 -16.87 11.90
CA LEU A 147 24.35 -15.90 10.82
C LEU A 147 23.19 -14.90 10.73
N ALA A 148 23.25 -13.84 11.52
CA ALA A 148 22.21 -12.81 11.59
C ALA A 148 21.79 -12.22 10.21
N PRO A 149 22.70 -11.94 9.25
CA PRO A 149 22.31 -11.48 7.92
C PRO A 149 21.40 -12.47 7.16
N ALA A 150 21.60 -13.78 7.32
CA ALA A 150 20.74 -14.78 6.69
C ALA A 150 19.33 -14.78 7.26
N TRP A 151 19.19 -14.62 8.58
CA TRP A 151 17.88 -14.43 9.22
C TRP A 151 17.19 -13.14 8.76
N LEU A 152 17.95 -12.04 8.62
CA LEU A 152 17.42 -10.76 8.14
C LEU A 152 16.84 -10.88 6.73
N HIS A 153 17.60 -11.47 5.80
CA HIS A 153 17.13 -11.68 4.43
C HIS A 153 16.00 -12.72 4.36
N LEU A 154 16.00 -13.76 5.21
CA LEU A 154 14.90 -14.71 5.30
C LEU A 154 13.60 -14.01 5.72
N GLY A 155 13.66 -13.16 6.74
CA GLY A 155 12.53 -12.35 7.17
C GLY A 155 12.04 -11.42 6.05
N GLY A 156 12.95 -10.80 5.31
CA GLY A 156 12.62 -9.98 4.14
C GLY A 156 11.89 -10.75 3.04
N ALA A 157 12.39 -11.96 2.70
CA ALA A 157 11.74 -12.85 1.74
C ALA A 157 10.34 -13.27 2.20
N LEU A 158 10.19 -13.63 3.49
CA LEU A 158 8.90 -13.99 4.07
C LEU A 158 7.91 -12.83 4.06
N ASN A 159 8.36 -11.59 4.33
CA ASN A 159 7.54 -10.39 4.19
C ASN A 159 7.07 -10.19 2.74
N ALA A 160 7.95 -10.34 1.76
CA ALA A 160 7.59 -10.22 0.34
C ALA A 160 6.54 -11.25 -0.10
N LEU A 161 6.54 -12.43 0.54
CA LEU A 161 5.55 -13.51 0.32
C LEU A 161 4.27 -13.32 1.17
N GLY A 162 4.16 -12.26 1.96
CA GLY A 162 3.02 -12.04 2.86
C GLY A 162 2.97 -12.98 4.08
N ARG A 163 4.06 -13.72 4.35
CA ARG A 163 4.19 -14.65 5.48
C ARG A 163 4.66 -13.90 6.73
N TYR A 164 3.91 -12.87 7.11
CA TYR A 164 4.34 -11.89 8.12
C TYR A 164 4.64 -12.50 9.49
N ARG A 165 3.87 -13.51 9.93
CA ARG A 165 4.12 -14.18 11.22
C ARG A 165 5.48 -14.87 11.28
N GLU A 166 5.84 -15.59 10.23
CA GLU A 166 7.15 -16.26 10.12
C GLU A 166 8.28 -15.24 9.94
N ALA A 167 8.02 -14.14 9.21
CA ALA A 167 8.97 -13.06 9.08
C ALA A 167 9.31 -12.45 10.45
N MET A 168 8.32 -12.25 11.32
CA MET A 168 8.54 -11.77 12.69
C MET A 168 9.44 -12.70 13.50
N GLU A 169 9.29 -14.02 13.36
CA GLU A 169 10.16 -14.99 14.03
C GLU A 169 11.60 -14.85 13.54
N ALA A 170 11.81 -14.73 12.23
CA ALA A 170 13.14 -14.51 11.65
C ALA A 170 13.77 -13.19 12.13
N PHE A 171 13.03 -12.08 12.16
CA PHE A 171 13.55 -10.81 12.67
C PHE A 171 13.83 -10.84 14.17
N ARG A 172 13.02 -11.56 14.96
CA ARG A 172 13.32 -11.79 16.39
C ARG A 172 14.62 -12.57 16.55
N LYS A 173 14.91 -13.55 15.69
CA LYS A 173 16.23 -14.23 15.68
C LYS A 173 17.38 -13.27 15.36
N VAL A 174 17.19 -12.33 14.44
CA VAL A 174 18.19 -11.26 14.23
C VAL A 174 18.40 -10.46 15.51
N LEU A 175 17.34 -10.09 16.21
CA LEU A 175 17.43 -9.31 17.46
C LEU A 175 17.96 -10.12 18.66
N GLU A 176 17.82 -11.44 18.67
CA GLU A 176 18.52 -12.29 19.65
C GLU A 176 20.04 -12.27 19.43
N LEU A 177 20.48 -12.26 18.17
CA LEU A 177 21.90 -12.25 17.78
C LEU A 177 22.51 -10.83 17.81
N ALA A 178 21.71 -9.83 17.50
CA ALA A 178 22.06 -8.42 17.40
C ALA A 178 20.91 -7.53 17.93
N PRO A 179 20.84 -7.30 19.26
CA PRO A 179 19.69 -6.65 19.92
C PRO A 179 19.33 -5.23 19.46
N HIS A 180 20.24 -4.57 18.75
CA HIS A 180 20.10 -3.19 18.29
C HIS A 180 20.18 -3.04 16.76
N ASP A 181 20.04 -4.13 15.98
CA ASP A 181 20.04 -4.01 14.52
C ASP A 181 18.82 -3.17 14.06
N PRO A 182 19.04 -1.98 13.47
CA PRO A 182 17.95 -1.07 13.12
C PRO A 182 17.08 -1.62 12.00
N ARG A 183 17.64 -2.44 11.09
CA ARG A 183 16.89 -3.04 9.98
C ARG A 183 15.92 -4.08 10.51
N ALA A 184 16.37 -4.96 11.41
CA ALA A 184 15.48 -5.95 12.03
C ALA A 184 14.35 -5.30 12.83
N LEU A 185 14.64 -4.22 13.57
CA LEU A 185 13.62 -3.43 14.27
C LEU A 185 12.59 -2.84 13.30
N ALA A 186 13.05 -2.20 12.21
CA ALA A 186 12.15 -1.60 11.23
C ALA A 186 11.31 -2.66 10.49
N TRP A 187 11.91 -3.75 10.03
CA TRP A 187 11.18 -4.80 9.32
C TRP A 187 10.22 -5.59 10.21
N LEU A 188 10.56 -5.77 11.49
CA LEU A 188 9.62 -6.29 12.48
C LEU A 188 8.43 -5.33 12.67
N GLY A 189 8.68 -4.03 12.70
CA GLY A 189 7.64 -3.00 12.70
C GLY A 189 6.72 -3.11 11.47
N ALA A 190 7.29 -3.31 10.29
CA ALA A 190 6.53 -3.50 9.05
C ALA A 190 5.64 -4.75 9.10
N SER A 191 6.17 -5.89 9.56
CA SER A 191 5.37 -7.10 9.72
C SER A 191 4.21 -6.91 10.72
N LEU A 192 4.45 -6.20 11.82
CA LEU A 192 3.40 -5.85 12.81
C LEU A 192 2.31 -4.97 12.20
N GLN A 193 2.69 -3.96 11.42
CA GLN A 193 1.75 -3.08 10.72
C GLN A 193 0.85 -3.86 9.77
N PHE A 194 1.41 -4.81 8.98
CA PHE A 194 0.61 -5.66 8.10
C PHE A 194 -0.32 -6.63 8.83
N LEU A 195 -0.01 -6.97 10.09
CA LEU A 195 -0.87 -7.76 10.96
C LEU A 195 -1.87 -6.90 11.76
N GLY A 196 -1.87 -5.58 11.57
CA GLY A 196 -2.76 -4.64 12.25
C GLY A 196 -2.30 -4.17 13.63
N ASP A 197 -1.13 -4.59 14.13
CA ASP A 197 -0.56 -4.07 15.37
C ASP A 197 0.19 -2.75 15.12
N PHE A 198 -0.58 -1.68 14.90
CA PHE A 198 -0.05 -0.35 14.59
C PHE A 198 0.77 0.25 15.74
N ALA A 199 0.34 0.05 16.98
CA ALA A 199 1.07 0.55 18.15
C ALA A 199 2.41 -0.18 18.33
N GLY A 200 2.42 -1.50 18.13
CA GLY A 200 3.63 -2.31 18.09
C GLY A 200 4.57 -1.87 16.97
N ALA A 201 4.04 -1.61 15.77
CA ALA A 201 4.81 -1.14 14.63
C ALA A 201 5.51 0.20 14.91
N GLU A 202 4.76 1.21 15.37
CA GLU A 202 5.26 2.54 15.70
C GLU A 202 6.39 2.49 16.73
N ARG A 203 6.22 1.69 17.79
CA ARG A 203 7.25 1.50 18.83
C ARG A 203 8.54 0.93 18.25
N HIS A 204 8.47 -0.03 17.33
CA HIS A 204 9.66 -0.62 16.72
C HIS A 204 10.33 0.32 15.72
N TYR A 205 9.56 1.07 14.92
CA TYR A 205 10.13 2.11 14.05
C TYR A 205 10.88 3.18 14.85
N ARG A 206 10.29 3.69 15.93
CA ARG A 206 10.98 4.66 16.80
C ARG A 206 12.24 4.09 17.43
N LYS A 207 12.24 2.81 17.85
CA LYS A 207 13.46 2.15 18.34
C LYS A 207 14.52 2.02 17.26
N ALA A 208 14.15 1.69 16.01
CA ALA A 208 15.09 1.65 14.89
C ALA A 208 15.74 3.03 14.68
N LEU A 209 14.95 4.10 14.72
CA LEU A 209 15.43 5.48 14.59
C LEU A 209 16.27 5.96 15.78
N GLN A 210 16.06 5.43 16.98
CA GLN A 210 16.96 5.67 18.11
C GLN A 210 18.36 5.08 17.88
N GLN A 211 18.45 3.92 17.21
CA GLN A 211 19.73 3.28 16.89
C GLN A 211 20.40 3.88 15.65
N ALA A 212 19.59 4.27 14.66
CA ALA A 212 20.04 4.87 13.42
C ALA A 212 19.12 6.05 13.03
N PRO A 213 19.43 7.28 13.48
CA PRO A 213 18.58 8.46 13.25
C PRO A 213 18.34 8.81 11.78
N ASP A 214 19.27 8.47 10.89
CA ASP A 214 19.16 8.72 9.45
C ASP A 214 18.69 7.47 8.68
N PHE A 215 18.04 6.51 9.34
CA PHE A 215 17.57 5.30 8.66
C PHE A 215 16.30 5.58 7.85
N ALA A 216 16.50 5.83 6.56
CA ALA A 216 15.45 6.29 5.65
C ALA A 216 14.25 5.33 5.53
N ASP A 217 14.45 4.01 5.48
CA ASP A 217 13.35 3.03 5.42
C ASP A 217 12.44 3.11 6.66
N ALA A 218 13.03 3.27 7.85
CA ALA A 218 12.28 3.40 9.10
C ALA A 218 11.49 4.73 9.15
N HIS A 219 12.09 5.81 8.64
CA HIS A 219 11.39 7.09 8.47
C HIS A 219 10.22 6.99 7.48
N ALA A 220 10.43 6.38 6.30
CA ALA A 220 9.38 6.22 5.29
C ALA A 220 8.22 5.36 5.79
N ASN A 221 8.53 4.23 6.45
CA ASN A 221 7.53 3.34 7.02
C ASN A 221 6.74 4.00 8.17
N LEU A 222 7.43 4.72 9.06
CA LEU A 222 6.77 5.45 10.14
C LEU A 222 5.90 6.59 9.58
N GLY A 223 6.38 7.33 8.57
CA GLY A 223 5.60 8.35 7.87
C GLY A 223 4.30 7.78 7.29
N LYS A 224 4.38 6.63 6.62
CA LYS A 224 3.19 5.93 6.08
C LYS A 224 2.23 5.48 7.19
N LEU A 225 2.74 4.93 8.28
CA LEU A 225 1.92 4.53 9.43
C LEU A 225 1.19 5.73 10.05
N LEU A 226 1.91 6.82 10.30
CA LEU A 226 1.37 8.05 10.88
C LEU A 226 0.34 8.72 9.96
N GLN A 227 0.57 8.69 8.64
CA GLN A 227 -0.38 9.16 7.65
C GLN A 227 -1.71 8.38 7.74
N GLY A 228 -1.65 7.05 7.82
CA GLY A 228 -2.84 6.21 8.00
C GLY A 228 -3.57 6.41 9.34
N GLN A 229 -2.89 6.94 10.35
CA GLN A 229 -3.47 7.32 11.64
C GLN A 229 -3.98 8.77 11.69
N GLY A 230 -3.95 9.51 10.58
CA GLY A 230 -4.34 10.92 10.53
C GLY A 230 -3.34 11.90 11.16
N ARG A 231 -2.16 11.45 11.58
CA ARG A 231 -1.09 12.29 12.18
C ARG A 231 -0.24 12.95 11.10
N SER A 232 -0.88 13.75 10.26
CA SER A 232 -0.33 14.25 9.00
C SER A 232 0.91 15.13 9.14
N GLY A 233 1.03 15.94 10.19
CA GLY A 233 2.19 16.82 10.39
C GLY A 233 3.47 16.06 10.74
N GLU A 234 3.38 15.05 11.61
CA GLU A 234 4.52 14.18 11.93
C GLU A 234 4.91 13.31 10.72
N ALA A 235 3.91 12.82 9.96
CA ALA A 235 4.15 12.04 8.76
C ALA A 235 5.02 12.79 7.73
N GLU A 236 4.70 14.06 7.46
CA GLU A 236 5.48 14.92 6.56
C GLU A 236 6.94 15.04 7.02
N GLN A 237 7.16 15.28 8.32
CA GLN A 237 8.51 15.40 8.89
C GLN A 237 9.33 14.13 8.67
N HIS A 238 8.72 12.95 8.90
CA HIS A 238 9.40 11.68 8.68
C HIS A 238 9.71 11.44 7.20
N PHE A 239 8.79 11.72 6.27
CA PHE A 239 9.10 11.60 4.84
C PHE A 239 10.22 12.54 4.40
N ARG A 240 10.22 13.80 4.87
CA ARG A 240 11.31 14.75 4.57
C ARG A 240 12.65 14.29 5.15
N GLN A 241 12.67 13.69 6.34
CA GLN A 241 13.90 13.14 6.91
C GLN A 241 14.42 11.93 6.13
N ALA A 242 13.53 11.02 5.67
CA ALA A 242 13.93 9.93 4.78
C ALA A 242 14.56 10.45 3.48
N MET A 243 13.99 11.50 2.87
CA MET A 243 14.53 12.13 1.67
C MET A 243 15.86 12.85 1.90
N ARG A 244 16.08 13.44 3.09
CA ARG A 244 17.39 14.02 3.45
C ARG A 244 18.46 12.94 3.59
N ALA A 245 18.12 11.84 4.25
CA ALA A 245 19.03 10.72 4.45
C ALA A 245 19.33 9.96 3.16
N ALA A 246 18.33 9.80 2.28
CA ALA A 246 18.45 9.12 1.00
C ALA A 246 17.59 9.84 -0.07
N PRO A 247 18.16 10.81 -0.81
CA PRO A 247 17.43 11.57 -1.82
C PRO A 247 16.81 10.75 -2.96
N GLY A 248 17.26 9.51 -3.17
CA GLY A 248 16.71 8.57 -4.16
C GLY A 248 15.68 7.58 -3.60
N HIS A 249 15.22 7.74 -2.35
CA HIS A 249 14.34 6.77 -1.71
C HIS A 249 12.91 6.84 -2.27
N VAL A 250 12.51 5.82 -3.04
CA VAL A 250 11.27 5.84 -3.82
C VAL A 250 10.02 5.95 -2.94
N GLU A 251 9.96 5.16 -1.88
CA GLU A 251 8.81 5.08 -0.97
C GLU A 251 8.62 6.38 -0.20
N ALA A 252 9.71 7.03 0.22
CA ALA A 252 9.65 8.34 0.88
C ALA A 252 9.19 9.43 -0.08
N LEU A 253 9.72 9.43 -1.31
CA LEU A 253 9.33 10.36 -2.37
C LEU A 253 7.85 10.20 -2.73
N SER A 254 7.40 8.95 -2.93
CA SER A 254 6.01 8.61 -3.21
C SER A 254 5.08 9.03 -2.07
N GLY A 255 5.47 8.74 -0.82
CA GLY A 255 4.72 9.12 0.38
C GLY A 255 4.59 10.63 0.54
N LEU A 256 5.68 11.38 0.36
CA LEU A 256 5.65 12.85 0.44
C LEU A 256 4.85 13.47 -0.70
N ALA A 257 5.02 12.98 -1.93
CA ALA A 257 4.27 13.46 -3.09
C ALA A 257 2.76 13.19 -2.92
N ALA A 258 2.38 11.98 -2.47
CA ALA A 258 0.99 11.65 -2.17
C ALA A 258 0.43 12.49 -1.01
N TRP A 259 1.24 12.79 0.00
CA TRP A 259 0.85 13.69 1.07
C TRP A 259 0.62 15.12 0.56
N LEU A 260 1.54 15.68 -0.23
CA LEU A 260 1.42 17.03 -0.81
C LEU A 260 0.19 17.13 -1.73
N ASP A 261 -0.02 16.12 -2.56
CA ASP A 261 -1.20 15.95 -3.42
C ASP A 261 -2.50 15.99 -2.59
N ASN A 262 -2.57 15.22 -1.49
CA ASN A 262 -3.72 15.22 -0.58
C ASN A 262 -3.93 16.58 0.13
N GLN A 263 -2.87 17.37 0.32
CA GLN A 263 -2.95 18.74 0.85
C GLN A 263 -3.29 19.79 -0.20
N GLY A 264 -3.41 19.42 -1.48
CA GLY A 264 -3.62 20.35 -2.58
C GLY A 264 -2.39 21.20 -2.93
N ARG A 265 -1.20 20.83 -2.43
CA ARG A 265 0.09 21.49 -2.71
C ARG A 265 0.70 20.91 -3.99
N TYR A 266 -0.03 21.02 -5.10
CA TYR A 266 0.29 20.32 -6.34
C TYR A 266 1.60 20.81 -7.00
N GLU A 267 1.87 22.11 -6.96
CA GLU A 267 3.10 22.70 -7.50
C GLU A 267 4.34 22.18 -6.77
N GLU A 268 4.30 22.13 -5.44
CA GLU A 268 5.39 21.59 -4.64
C GLU A 268 5.56 20.07 -4.85
N ALA A 269 4.46 19.33 -5.00
CA ALA A 269 4.51 17.92 -5.34
C ALA A 269 5.17 17.70 -6.71
N LEU A 270 4.87 18.54 -7.70
CA LEU A 270 5.48 18.48 -9.02
C LEU A 270 6.97 18.80 -8.95
N GLU A 271 7.36 19.90 -8.29
CA GLU A 271 8.77 20.27 -8.10
C GLU A 271 9.57 19.14 -7.45
N LEU A 272 9.01 18.52 -6.40
CA LEU A 272 9.63 17.39 -5.70
C LEU A 272 9.86 16.18 -6.64
N LEU A 273 8.89 15.85 -7.48
CA LEU A 273 8.96 14.72 -8.43
C LEU A 273 9.90 15.00 -9.61
N GLU A 274 10.00 16.25 -10.05
CA GLU A 274 10.89 16.68 -11.14
C GLU A 274 12.34 16.86 -10.69
N GLN A 275 12.58 17.30 -9.46
CA GLN A 275 13.92 17.50 -8.90
C GLN A 275 14.62 16.20 -8.47
N SER A 276 13.95 15.05 -8.58
CA SER A 276 14.49 13.73 -8.20
C SER A 276 15.07 13.02 -9.44
N PRO A 277 16.38 13.18 -9.75
CA PRO A 277 16.95 12.77 -11.03
C PRO A 277 17.00 11.24 -11.14
N GLY A 278 16.64 10.69 -12.30
CA GLY A 278 16.51 9.24 -12.50
C GLY A 278 15.20 8.62 -12.00
N MET A 279 14.42 9.37 -11.21
CA MET A 279 13.18 8.90 -10.59
C MET A 279 11.92 9.37 -11.34
N SER A 280 11.98 10.47 -12.08
CA SER A 280 10.84 11.04 -12.81
C SER A 280 10.25 10.11 -13.90
N GLY A 281 10.94 9.02 -14.25
CA GLY A 281 10.44 7.96 -15.13
C GLY A 281 10.25 6.61 -14.42
N SER A 282 10.28 6.53 -13.09
CA SER A 282 10.03 5.28 -12.37
C SER A 282 8.56 4.87 -12.49
N TYR A 283 8.29 3.58 -12.71
CA TYR A 283 6.91 3.08 -12.74
C TYR A 283 6.20 3.24 -11.38
N GLN A 284 6.95 3.28 -10.28
CA GLN A 284 6.40 3.46 -8.93
C GLN A 284 5.89 4.89 -8.71
N LEU A 285 6.47 5.88 -9.40
CA LEU A 285 6.15 7.30 -9.24
C LEU A 285 5.27 7.86 -10.35
N ALA A 286 5.26 7.22 -11.53
CA ALA A 286 4.48 7.69 -12.67
C ALA A 286 2.98 7.89 -12.36
N PRO A 287 2.29 7.04 -11.58
CA PRO A 287 0.88 7.25 -11.23
C PRO A 287 0.63 8.51 -10.38
N ILE A 288 1.45 8.76 -9.35
CA ILE A 288 1.31 9.98 -8.52
C ILE A 288 1.69 11.22 -9.32
N HIS A 289 2.77 11.14 -10.12
CA HIS A 289 3.21 12.25 -10.97
C HIS A 289 2.16 12.61 -12.03
N ALA A 290 1.59 11.62 -12.71
CA ALA A 290 0.49 11.85 -13.64
C ALA A 290 -0.73 12.46 -12.96
N ARG A 291 -1.08 12.02 -11.74
CA ARG A 291 -2.19 12.59 -10.98
C ARG A 291 -1.96 14.06 -10.62
N VAL A 292 -0.77 14.42 -10.12
CA VAL A 292 -0.39 15.81 -9.84
C VAL A 292 -0.45 16.67 -11.11
N LEU A 293 0.10 16.17 -12.24
CA LEU A 293 0.02 16.87 -13.52
C LEU A 293 -1.43 17.12 -13.96
N ARG A 294 -2.33 16.16 -13.76
CA ARG A 294 -3.76 16.32 -14.06
C ARG A 294 -4.41 17.39 -13.19
N HIS A 295 -4.12 17.43 -11.89
CA HIS A 295 -4.61 18.48 -10.99
C HIS A 295 -4.16 19.89 -11.42
N LEU A 296 -2.98 20.00 -12.05
CA LEU A 296 -2.44 21.23 -12.64
C LEU A 296 -2.94 21.51 -14.08
N GLY A 297 -3.90 20.75 -14.60
CA GLY A 297 -4.43 20.89 -15.96
C GLY A 297 -3.48 20.41 -17.07
N LYS A 298 -2.38 19.71 -16.73
CA LYS A 298 -1.36 19.20 -17.65
C LYS A 298 -1.62 17.75 -18.09
N ALA A 299 -2.87 17.43 -18.45
CA ALA A 299 -3.27 16.06 -18.80
C ALA A 299 -2.47 15.48 -19.99
N ALA A 300 -2.09 16.30 -20.97
CA ALA A 300 -1.27 15.86 -22.11
C ALA A 300 0.15 15.42 -21.69
N GLU A 301 0.76 16.10 -20.72
CA GLU A 301 2.06 15.71 -20.16
C GLU A 301 1.94 14.44 -19.33
N ALA A 302 0.87 14.32 -18.54
CA ALA A 302 0.55 13.10 -17.79
C ALA A 302 0.42 11.88 -18.70
N ARG A 303 -0.29 12.01 -19.84
CA ARG A 303 -0.44 10.95 -20.84
C ARG A 303 0.92 10.49 -21.38
N ARG A 304 1.74 11.43 -21.86
CA ARG A 304 3.08 11.13 -22.42
C ARG A 304 4.00 10.47 -21.40
N LEU A 305 3.92 10.87 -20.13
CA LEU A 305 4.67 10.24 -19.04
C LEU A 305 4.26 8.78 -18.88
N LEU A 306 2.96 8.53 -18.73
CA LEU A 306 2.42 7.19 -18.51
C LEU A 306 2.68 6.27 -19.70
N GLU A 307 2.45 6.72 -20.94
CA GLU A 307 2.72 5.94 -22.16
C GLU A 307 4.20 5.55 -22.27
N ARG A 308 5.11 6.50 -21.99
CA ARG A 308 6.56 6.24 -22.00
C ARG A 308 6.96 5.18 -20.97
N VAL A 309 6.37 5.23 -19.78
CA VAL A 309 6.67 4.27 -18.71
C VAL A 309 6.05 2.91 -19.01
N ALA A 310 4.82 2.88 -19.52
CA ALA A 310 4.11 1.66 -19.91
C ALA A 310 4.78 0.93 -21.09
N GLY A 311 5.46 1.66 -21.98
CA GLY A 311 6.20 1.11 -23.12
C GLY A 311 7.54 0.43 -22.76
N ARG A 312 7.92 0.36 -21.49
CA ARG A 312 9.15 -0.34 -21.06
C ARG A 312 8.97 -1.85 -21.03
N ASP A 313 10.00 -2.56 -21.45
CA ASP A 313 10.08 -4.01 -21.28
C ASP A 313 10.18 -4.39 -19.79
N SER A 314 9.60 -5.54 -19.44
CA SER A 314 9.74 -6.15 -18.09
C SER A 314 9.20 -5.33 -16.90
N LEU A 315 7.98 -4.81 -17.01
CA LEU A 315 7.25 -4.26 -15.86
C LEU A 315 6.58 -5.35 -14.99
N PRO A 316 6.59 -5.21 -13.65
CA PRO A 316 5.75 -6.04 -12.77
C PRO A 316 4.27 -5.94 -13.17
N ALA A 317 3.53 -7.04 -13.03
CA ALA A 317 2.11 -7.10 -13.41
C ALA A 317 1.27 -6.01 -12.72
N ASP A 318 1.47 -5.81 -11.41
CA ASP A 318 0.79 -4.76 -10.64
C ASP A 318 1.09 -3.35 -11.14
N ALA A 319 2.34 -3.08 -11.53
CA ALA A 319 2.72 -1.79 -12.09
C ALA A 319 2.01 -1.52 -13.41
N ARG A 320 1.94 -2.52 -14.29
CA ARG A 320 1.20 -2.43 -15.56
C ARG A 320 -0.28 -2.14 -15.33
N ILE A 321 -0.92 -2.84 -14.39
CA ILE A 321 -2.33 -2.59 -14.02
C ILE A 321 -2.52 -1.15 -13.55
N GLN A 322 -1.66 -0.66 -12.65
CA GLN A 322 -1.75 0.70 -12.11
C GLN A 322 -1.57 1.77 -13.19
N LEU A 323 -0.66 1.54 -14.15
CA LEU A 323 -0.46 2.43 -15.28
C LEU A 323 -1.68 2.48 -16.20
N HIS A 324 -2.31 1.34 -16.50
CA HIS A 324 -3.55 1.32 -17.31
C HIS A 324 -4.70 2.06 -16.61
N PHE A 325 -4.90 1.88 -15.30
CA PHE A 325 -5.89 2.70 -14.57
C PHE A 325 -5.56 4.20 -14.61
N SER A 326 -4.29 4.56 -14.55
CA SER A 326 -3.87 5.97 -14.63
C SER A 326 -4.08 6.54 -16.04
N LEU A 327 -3.80 5.76 -17.09
CA LEU A 327 -4.06 6.12 -18.48
C LEU A 327 -5.56 6.24 -18.76
N ALA A 328 -6.37 5.33 -18.22
CA ALA A 328 -7.83 5.41 -18.31
C ALA A 328 -8.35 6.72 -17.70
N ALA A 329 -7.84 7.12 -16.53
CA ALA A 329 -8.23 8.36 -15.88
C ALA A 329 -7.79 9.62 -16.65
N VAL A 330 -6.61 9.60 -17.29
CA VAL A 330 -6.15 10.70 -18.16
C VAL A 330 -7.00 10.80 -19.43
N ALA A 331 -7.31 9.66 -20.06
CA ALA A 331 -8.10 9.60 -21.28
C ALA A 331 -9.56 10.04 -21.03
N ASP A 332 -10.18 9.59 -19.93
CA ASP A 332 -11.52 10.04 -19.49
C ASP A 332 -11.56 11.57 -19.33
N GLU A 333 -10.54 12.14 -18.68
CA GLU A 333 -10.42 13.58 -18.51
C GLU A 333 -10.23 14.36 -19.82
N GLN A 334 -9.58 13.76 -20.81
CA GLN A 334 -9.39 14.34 -22.14
C GLN A 334 -10.59 14.18 -23.08
N GLY A 335 -11.64 13.45 -22.66
CA GLY A 335 -12.78 13.11 -23.52
C GLY A 335 -12.49 11.99 -24.53
N ASP A 336 -11.37 11.29 -24.40
CA ASP A 336 -10.99 10.13 -25.23
C ASP A 336 -11.59 8.84 -24.64
N TYR A 337 -12.93 8.78 -24.63
CA TYR A 337 -13.69 7.76 -23.91
C TYR A 337 -13.43 6.34 -24.44
N GLY A 338 -13.14 6.19 -25.73
CA GLY A 338 -12.77 4.90 -26.33
C GLY A 338 -11.48 4.34 -25.74
N SER A 339 -10.41 5.14 -25.72
CA SER A 339 -9.13 4.74 -25.11
C SER A 339 -9.26 4.57 -23.60
N ALA A 340 -10.06 5.42 -22.95
CA ALA A 340 -10.33 5.32 -21.51
C ALA A 340 -10.96 3.97 -21.15
N TRP A 341 -11.96 3.54 -21.92
CA TRP A 341 -12.61 2.24 -21.75
C TRP A 341 -11.64 1.09 -22.01
N GLN A 342 -10.86 1.14 -23.10
CA GLN A 342 -9.91 0.09 -23.43
C GLN A 342 -8.88 -0.11 -22.30
N HIS A 343 -8.30 0.97 -21.78
CA HIS A 343 -7.36 0.86 -20.67
C HIS A 343 -8.01 0.37 -19.38
N ALA A 344 -9.27 0.74 -19.10
CA ALA A 344 -10.01 0.19 -17.98
C ALA A 344 -10.21 -1.34 -18.14
N VAL A 345 -10.57 -1.82 -19.33
CA VAL A 345 -10.70 -3.26 -19.63
C VAL A 345 -9.37 -3.99 -19.41
N GLU A 346 -8.28 -3.49 -20.01
CA GLU A 346 -6.94 -4.08 -19.89
C GLU A 346 -6.49 -4.18 -18.42
N ALA A 347 -6.72 -3.12 -17.63
CA ALA A 347 -6.37 -3.08 -16.22
C ALA A 347 -7.19 -4.10 -15.40
N ASN A 348 -8.51 -4.12 -15.60
CA ASN A 348 -9.42 -4.97 -14.85
C ASN A 348 -9.21 -6.46 -15.17
N GLU A 349 -9.05 -6.83 -16.45
CA GLU A 349 -8.77 -8.21 -16.84
C GLU A 349 -7.42 -8.70 -16.30
N ALA A 350 -6.38 -7.88 -16.38
CA ALA A 350 -5.09 -8.21 -15.81
C ALA A 350 -5.17 -8.37 -14.29
N ARG A 351 -5.92 -7.51 -13.59
CA ARG A 351 -6.16 -7.64 -12.15
C ARG A 351 -6.88 -8.94 -11.80
N ARG A 352 -7.92 -9.32 -12.55
CA ARG A 352 -8.64 -10.58 -12.33
C ARG A 352 -7.73 -11.80 -12.42
N LYS A 353 -6.74 -11.80 -13.33
CA LYS A 353 -5.77 -12.89 -13.47
C LYS A 353 -4.82 -13.02 -12.27
N LEU A 354 -4.63 -11.96 -11.48
CA LEU A 354 -3.81 -11.97 -10.27
C LEU A 354 -4.58 -12.36 -9.00
N LEU A 355 -5.92 -12.41 -9.06
CA LEU A 355 -6.73 -12.83 -7.93
C LEU A 355 -6.62 -14.34 -7.71
N PRO A 356 -6.80 -14.82 -6.46
CA PRO A 356 -6.98 -16.24 -6.21
C PRO A 356 -8.14 -16.81 -7.06
N PRO A 357 -8.02 -18.03 -7.61
CA PRO A 357 -9.10 -18.66 -8.37
C PRO A 357 -10.41 -18.68 -7.57
N GLY A 358 -11.50 -18.22 -8.19
CA GLY A 358 -12.83 -18.18 -7.57
C GLY A 358 -13.07 -17.04 -6.57
N ALA A 359 -12.11 -16.12 -6.38
CA ALA A 359 -12.25 -15.04 -5.39
C ALA A 359 -13.46 -14.11 -5.66
N PRO A 360 -13.72 -13.63 -6.91
CA PRO A 360 -14.91 -12.83 -7.20
C PRO A 360 -16.23 -13.54 -6.88
N GLU A 361 -16.32 -14.81 -7.26
CA GLU A 361 -17.50 -15.64 -7.03
C GLU A 361 -17.74 -15.86 -5.53
N ALA A 362 -16.67 -16.14 -4.78
CA ALA A 362 -16.73 -16.29 -3.33
C ALA A 362 -17.13 -14.99 -2.61
N ASP A 363 -16.64 -13.82 -3.03
CA ASP A 363 -17.04 -12.53 -2.47
C ASP A 363 -18.54 -12.25 -2.70
N LEU A 364 -19.05 -12.55 -3.89
CA LEU A 364 -20.48 -12.40 -4.22
C LEU A 364 -21.35 -13.38 -3.45
N GLU A 365 -20.94 -14.64 -3.33
CA GLU A 365 -21.65 -15.66 -2.55
C GLU A 365 -21.69 -15.30 -1.06
N ALA A 366 -20.56 -14.82 -0.51
CA ALA A 366 -20.49 -14.35 0.87
C ALA A 366 -21.43 -13.17 1.12
N MET A 367 -21.47 -12.20 0.20
CA MET A 367 -22.41 -11.08 0.29
C MET A 367 -23.86 -11.56 0.20
N ALA A 368 -24.20 -12.44 -0.75
CA ALA A 368 -25.55 -12.96 -0.91
C ALA A 368 -26.02 -13.74 0.34
N SER A 369 -25.15 -14.59 0.88
CA SER A 369 -25.38 -15.32 2.13
C SER A 369 -25.59 -14.37 3.30
N ALA A 370 -24.73 -13.34 3.45
CA ALA A 370 -24.89 -12.34 4.50
C ALA A 370 -26.23 -11.60 4.40
N VAL A 371 -26.65 -11.19 3.19
CA VAL A 371 -27.96 -10.54 2.97
C VAL A 371 -29.11 -11.47 3.38
N GLN A 372 -29.05 -12.75 3.01
CA GLN A 372 -30.09 -13.72 3.36
C GLN A 372 -30.17 -13.95 4.88
N GLU A 373 -29.02 -14.19 5.53
CA GLU A 373 -28.93 -14.41 6.98
C GLU A 373 -29.42 -13.19 7.76
N ILE A 374 -29.00 -12.00 7.36
CA ILE A 374 -29.46 -10.74 7.96
C ILE A 374 -30.97 -10.61 7.85
N ARG A 375 -31.54 -10.80 6.66
CA ARG A 375 -32.99 -10.68 6.43
C ARG A 375 -33.79 -11.69 7.24
N ALA A 376 -33.26 -12.89 7.44
CA ALA A 376 -33.88 -13.92 8.25
C ALA A 376 -33.90 -13.57 9.74
N VAL A 377 -32.80 -13.01 10.26
CA VAL A 377 -32.67 -12.65 11.68
C VAL A 377 -33.42 -11.36 12.02
N PHE A 378 -33.30 -10.34 11.18
CA PHE A 378 -33.85 -9.00 11.41
C PHE A 378 -35.20 -8.78 10.70
N GLY A 379 -36.12 -9.73 10.85
CA GLY A 379 -37.48 -9.57 10.34
C GLY A 379 -38.30 -8.50 11.10
N ARG A 380 -39.35 -7.96 10.47
CA ARG A 380 -40.26 -6.97 11.08
C ARG A 380 -40.79 -7.43 12.45
N ASP A 381 -41.19 -8.69 12.58
CA ASP A 381 -41.75 -9.24 13.82
C ASP A 381 -40.69 -9.61 14.87
N ALA A 382 -39.41 -9.57 14.50
CA ALA A 382 -38.28 -9.90 15.35
C ALA A 382 -37.63 -8.65 15.94
N ILE A 383 -37.72 -7.49 15.28
CA ILE A 383 -36.96 -6.30 15.64
C ILE A 383 -37.31 -5.76 17.03
N ASP A 384 -38.60 -5.74 17.38
CA ASP A 384 -39.09 -5.28 18.68
C ASP A 384 -38.67 -6.22 19.83
N LYS A 385 -38.25 -7.44 19.50
CA LYS A 385 -37.81 -8.46 20.46
C LYS A 385 -36.28 -8.50 20.61
N LEU A 386 -35.54 -7.75 19.78
CA LEU A 386 -34.10 -7.70 19.91
C LEU A 386 -33.70 -6.99 21.21
N PRO A 387 -32.60 -7.41 21.85
CA PRO A 387 -32.14 -6.81 23.10
C PRO A 387 -31.73 -5.33 22.89
N GLY A 388 -32.64 -4.42 23.20
CA GLY A 388 -32.39 -2.97 23.22
C GLY A 388 -31.63 -2.58 24.48
N SER A 389 -30.30 -2.54 24.42
CA SER A 389 -29.47 -2.22 25.60
C SER A 389 -28.19 -1.45 25.27
N GLY A 390 -28.10 -0.90 24.06
CA GLY A 390 -27.00 -0.06 23.61
C GLY A 390 -26.85 1.26 24.39
N CYS A 391 -25.78 2.00 24.06
CA CYS A 391 -25.53 3.32 24.59
C CYS A 391 -26.39 4.37 23.87
N SER A 392 -27.02 5.29 24.60
CA SER A 392 -27.85 6.36 24.04
C SER A 392 -27.03 7.52 23.43
N SER A 393 -25.75 7.30 23.13
CA SER A 393 -24.87 8.30 22.54
C SER A 393 -25.32 8.62 21.11
N GLU A 394 -25.46 9.91 20.80
CA GLU A 394 -25.68 10.41 19.43
C GLU A 394 -24.38 10.78 18.73
N ARG A 395 -23.24 10.58 19.40
CA ARG A 395 -21.92 10.95 18.91
C ARG A 395 -21.52 10.21 17.63
N PRO A 396 -21.69 8.88 17.50
CA PRO A 396 -21.33 8.20 16.26
C PRO A 396 -22.34 8.50 15.14
N VAL A 397 -21.82 8.92 13.99
CA VAL A 397 -22.57 9.11 12.75
C VAL A 397 -22.00 8.14 11.72
N PHE A 398 -22.84 7.25 11.19
CA PHE A 398 -22.39 6.26 10.22
C PHE A 398 -22.75 6.71 8.81
N ILE A 399 -21.76 6.92 7.96
CA ILE A 399 -21.96 7.31 6.57
C ILE A 399 -21.76 6.05 5.72
N VAL A 400 -22.86 5.47 5.24
CA VAL A 400 -22.87 4.15 4.60
C VAL A 400 -23.22 4.25 3.11
N GLY A 401 -22.84 3.21 2.36
CA GLY A 401 -23.19 3.07 0.95
C GLY A 401 -22.06 2.46 0.13
N MET A 402 -22.38 2.02 -1.09
CA MET A 402 -21.40 1.42 -2.00
C MET A 402 -20.17 2.31 -2.24
N PRO A 403 -18.98 1.75 -2.47
CA PRO A 403 -17.82 2.54 -2.92
C PRO A 403 -18.22 3.50 -4.05
N ARG A 404 -17.63 4.70 -4.07
CA ARG A 404 -17.92 5.76 -5.06
C ARG A 404 -19.33 6.39 -5.00
N SER A 405 -20.13 6.13 -3.95
CA SER A 405 -21.44 6.77 -3.77
C SER A 405 -21.42 8.22 -3.24
N GLY A 406 -20.26 8.83 -3.03
CA GLY A 406 -20.14 10.22 -2.53
C GLY A 406 -19.88 10.37 -1.03
N LYS A 407 -19.69 9.28 -0.29
CA LYS A 407 -19.42 9.29 1.17
C LYS A 407 -18.27 10.20 1.59
N SER A 408 -17.12 10.08 0.91
CA SER A 408 -15.93 10.87 1.25
C SER A 408 -16.14 12.38 1.02
N LEU A 409 -16.99 12.75 0.04
CA LEU A 409 -17.35 14.14 -0.21
C LEU A 409 -18.19 14.69 0.94
N ILE A 410 -19.29 14.01 1.31
CA ILE A 410 -20.12 14.50 2.41
C ILE A 410 -19.38 14.49 3.74
N GLU A 411 -18.54 13.49 4.00
CA GLU A 411 -17.72 13.48 5.21
C GLU A 411 -16.82 14.71 5.25
N GLN A 412 -16.14 15.04 4.16
CA GLN A 412 -15.26 16.20 4.12
C GLN A 412 -16.02 17.52 4.30
N ILE A 413 -17.21 17.65 3.69
CA ILE A 413 -18.11 18.78 3.93
C ILE A 413 -18.42 18.89 5.43
N LEU A 414 -18.83 17.79 6.06
CA LEU A 414 -19.19 17.76 7.47
C LEU A 414 -18.00 18.01 8.39
N CYS A 415 -16.81 17.49 8.08
CA CYS A 415 -15.58 17.71 8.87
C CYS A 415 -15.16 19.18 8.96
N SER A 416 -15.63 20.01 8.03
CA SER A 416 -15.37 21.45 8.07
C SER A 416 -16.16 22.17 9.19
N HIS A 417 -17.17 21.51 9.77
CA HIS A 417 -17.94 21.98 10.90
C HIS A 417 -17.15 21.81 12.21
N VAL A 418 -17.13 22.83 13.09
CA VAL A 418 -16.35 22.80 14.37
C VAL A 418 -16.63 21.60 15.27
N SER A 419 -17.87 21.14 15.28
CA SER A 419 -18.31 20.07 16.17
C SER A 419 -18.31 18.68 15.52
N VAL A 420 -17.68 18.53 14.35
CA VAL A 420 -17.59 17.25 13.63
C VAL A 420 -16.14 16.84 13.45
N HIS A 421 -15.86 15.56 13.63
CA HIS A 421 -14.58 14.96 13.30
C HIS A 421 -14.79 13.74 12.39
N GLY A 422 -13.98 13.61 11.35
CA GLY A 422 -14.00 12.46 10.45
C GLY A 422 -13.04 11.38 10.88
N ALA A 423 -13.57 10.26 11.38
CA ALA A 423 -12.76 9.10 11.73
C ALA A 423 -12.41 8.23 10.51
N GLY A 424 -12.98 8.51 9.33
CA GLY A 424 -12.69 7.79 8.09
C GLY A 424 -13.26 6.38 8.10
N GLU A 425 -12.57 5.43 7.46
CA GLU A 425 -13.05 4.06 7.29
C GLU A 425 -12.62 3.17 8.47
N LEU A 426 -13.39 3.19 9.58
CA LEU A 426 -13.09 2.36 10.75
C LEU A 426 -13.50 0.89 10.53
N THR A 427 -12.60 -0.06 10.83
CA THR A 427 -12.88 -1.51 10.76
C THR A 427 -13.56 -2.06 12.01
N MET A 428 -13.78 -1.22 13.03
CA MET A 428 -14.17 -1.67 14.37
C MET A 428 -15.48 -2.44 14.44
N LEU A 429 -16.47 -2.13 13.59
CA LEU A 429 -17.74 -2.88 13.59
C LEU A 429 -17.55 -4.32 13.11
N GLY A 430 -16.63 -4.55 12.17
CA GLY A 430 -16.20 -5.89 11.77
C GLY A 430 -15.58 -6.65 12.94
N ASP A 431 -14.64 -6.02 13.67
CA ASP A 431 -14.00 -6.61 14.85
C ASP A 431 -15.01 -6.92 15.96
N ILE A 432 -15.98 -6.04 16.18
CA ILE A 432 -17.06 -6.23 17.17
C ILE A 432 -17.94 -7.42 16.76
N SER A 433 -18.31 -7.53 15.48
CA SER A 433 -19.06 -8.66 14.94
C SER A 433 -18.31 -9.99 15.12
N SER A 434 -17.00 -10.01 14.86
CA SER A 434 -16.16 -11.19 15.09
C SER A 434 -16.07 -11.56 16.58
N GLU A 435 -15.91 -10.60 17.47
CA GLU A 435 -15.87 -10.84 18.93
C GLU A 435 -17.21 -11.37 19.46
N ILE A 436 -18.33 -10.82 18.96
CA ILE A 436 -19.67 -11.34 19.26
C ILE A 436 -19.77 -12.79 18.79
N SER A 437 -19.31 -13.07 17.57
CA SER A 437 -19.33 -14.43 17.00
C SER A 437 -18.56 -15.43 17.87
N ALA A 438 -17.39 -15.02 18.39
CA ALA A 438 -16.56 -15.84 19.25
C ALA A 438 -17.19 -16.12 20.62
N ARG A 439 -17.95 -15.18 21.19
CA ARG A 439 -18.51 -15.28 22.55
C ARG A 439 -19.94 -15.81 22.62
N ALA A 440 -20.76 -15.52 21.61
CA ALA A 440 -22.20 -15.75 21.62
C ALA A 440 -22.71 -16.60 20.45
N GLY A 441 -21.79 -17.14 19.62
CA GLY A 441 -22.11 -17.87 18.40
C GLY A 441 -22.23 -16.96 17.18
N ARG A 442 -22.21 -17.57 15.99
CA ARG A 442 -22.14 -16.89 14.67
C ARG A 442 -23.08 -15.68 14.58
N TRP A 443 -22.52 -14.53 14.20
CA TRP A 443 -23.28 -13.35 13.78
C TRP A 443 -23.77 -13.53 12.33
N PRO A 444 -25.00 -13.11 11.96
CA PRO A 444 -26.02 -12.43 12.78
C PRO A 444 -26.94 -13.34 13.59
N GLU A 445 -26.87 -14.67 13.45
CA GLU A 445 -27.77 -15.63 14.11
C GLU A 445 -27.85 -15.48 15.64
N SER A 446 -26.77 -15.00 16.28
CA SER A 446 -26.72 -14.76 17.72
C SER A 446 -27.44 -13.50 18.18
N ALA A 447 -27.84 -12.58 17.29
CA ALA A 447 -28.41 -11.27 17.62
C ALA A 447 -29.57 -11.32 18.64
N PRO A 448 -30.58 -12.20 18.50
CA PRO A 448 -31.71 -12.25 19.44
C PRO A 448 -31.33 -12.70 20.87
N ARG A 449 -30.16 -13.32 21.03
CA ARG A 449 -29.70 -13.92 22.30
C ARG A 449 -28.59 -13.11 22.98
N LEU A 450 -28.18 -11.98 22.40
CA LEU A 450 -27.10 -11.18 22.96
C LEU A 450 -27.49 -10.59 24.33
N SER A 451 -26.56 -10.70 25.28
CA SER A 451 -26.75 -10.06 26.58
C SER A 451 -26.54 -8.55 26.47
N GLY A 452 -27.31 -7.78 27.24
CA GLY A 452 -27.14 -6.33 27.23
C GLY A 452 -25.81 -5.86 27.84
N GLN A 453 -25.16 -6.68 28.67
CA GLN A 453 -23.81 -6.39 29.17
C GLN A 453 -22.78 -6.45 28.04
N LEU A 454 -22.86 -7.45 27.15
CA LEU A 454 -21.96 -7.57 26.00
C LEU A 454 -22.15 -6.37 25.07
N LEU A 455 -23.38 -6.02 24.70
CA LEU A 455 -23.68 -4.86 23.85
C LEU A 455 -23.14 -3.56 24.45
N LYS A 456 -23.38 -3.29 25.75
CA LYS A 456 -22.83 -2.12 26.44
C LYS A 456 -21.30 -2.09 26.44
N SER A 457 -20.66 -3.24 26.62
CA SER A 457 -19.18 -3.32 26.62
C SER A 457 -18.59 -2.99 25.24
N GLN A 458 -19.19 -3.49 24.16
CA GLN A 458 -18.73 -3.19 22.80
C GLN A 458 -19.04 -1.74 22.40
N ALA A 459 -20.21 -1.21 22.78
CA ALA A 459 -20.56 0.19 22.56
C ALA A 459 -19.58 1.14 23.27
N ARG A 460 -19.18 0.85 24.52
CA ARG A 460 -18.16 1.64 25.23
C ARG A 460 -16.80 1.58 24.56
N ARG A 461 -16.37 0.39 24.10
CA ARG A 461 -15.12 0.23 23.36
C ARG A 461 -15.09 1.11 22.11
N TYR A 462 -16.17 1.12 21.34
CA TYR A 462 -16.28 1.96 20.14
C TYR A 462 -16.26 3.45 20.50
N LEU A 463 -17.03 3.89 21.51
CA LEU A 463 -17.03 5.29 21.94
C LEU A 463 -15.68 5.76 22.48
N GLN A 464 -14.96 4.91 23.20
CA GLN A 464 -13.62 5.24 23.70
C GLN A 464 -12.67 5.51 22.53
N ALA A 465 -12.69 4.69 21.48
CA ALA A 465 -11.87 4.93 20.29
C ALA A 465 -12.24 6.26 19.60
N LEU A 466 -13.54 6.60 19.52
CA LEU A 466 -13.96 7.89 18.97
C LEU A 466 -13.54 9.09 19.83
N GLU A 467 -13.47 8.92 21.16
CA GLU A 467 -12.99 9.96 22.07
C GLU A 467 -11.46 10.14 21.94
N GLU A 468 -10.71 9.05 21.79
CA GLU A 468 -9.26 9.09 21.55
C GLU A 468 -8.91 9.77 20.22
N LEU A 469 -9.72 9.59 19.18
CA LEU A 469 -9.52 10.23 17.87
C LEU A 469 -9.91 11.71 17.85
N ALA A 470 -11.07 12.05 18.41
CA ALA A 470 -11.69 13.36 18.22
C ALA A 470 -11.62 14.28 19.45
N GLY A 471 -11.27 13.75 20.63
CA GLY A 471 -11.35 14.46 21.90
C GLY A 471 -12.78 14.63 22.43
N PRO A 472 -12.98 14.95 23.71
CA PRO A 472 -14.29 14.91 24.35
C PRO A 472 -15.29 15.96 23.80
N ASP A 473 -14.81 17.11 23.32
CA ASP A 473 -15.66 18.26 22.95
C ASP A 473 -16.36 18.14 21.57
N ILE A 474 -15.94 17.19 20.74
CA ILE A 474 -16.54 16.97 19.42
C ILE A 474 -17.91 16.31 19.56
N LEU A 475 -18.96 16.93 19.03
CA LEU A 475 -20.34 16.43 19.18
C LEU A 475 -20.64 15.22 18.29
N ARG A 476 -20.07 15.18 17.08
CA ARG A 476 -20.28 14.08 16.11
C ARG A 476 -18.97 13.58 15.57
N VAL A 477 -18.84 12.27 15.50
CA VAL A 477 -17.71 11.62 14.85
C VAL A 477 -18.25 10.73 13.74
N THR A 478 -17.84 11.01 12.50
CA THR A 478 -18.29 10.26 11.33
C THR A 478 -17.42 9.04 11.10
N ASP A 479 -18.05 7.91 10.79
CA ASP A 479 -17.42 6.68 10.32
C ASP A 479 -17.95 6.39 8.91
N THR A 480 -17.08 6.47 7.90
CA THR A 480 -17.41 6.33 6.48
C THR A 480 -17.13 4.97 5.89
N MET A 481 -16.81 3.95 6.71
CA MET A 481 -16.54 2.61 6.21
C MET A 481 -17.69 2.14 5.31
N PRO A 482 -17.49 1.96 3.98
CA PRO A 482 -18.58 1.73 3.03
C PRO A 482 -19.47 0.55 3.43
N PHE A 483 -18.84 -0.53 3.88
CA PHE A 483 -19.48 -1.80 4.19
C PHE A 483 -20.24 -1.81 5.53
N ASN A 484 -20.23 -0.72 6.30
CA ASN A 484 -21.05 -0.62 7.50
C ASN A 484 -22.56 -0.80 7.21
N PHE A 485 -23.00 -0.73 5.94
CA PHE A 485 -24.35 -1.12 5.54
C PHE A 485 -24.71 -2.58 5.93
N VAL A 486 -23.76 -3.51 6.06
CA VAL A 486 -24.03 -4.88 6.56
C VAL A 486 -24.24 -4.91 8.08
N HIS A 487 -23.83 -3.85 8.77
CA HIS A 487 -23.85 -3.74 10.22
C HIS A 487 -24.92 -2.79 10.76
N VAL A 488 -25.84 -2.27 9.93
CA VAL A 488 -26.88 -1.32 10.41
C VAL A 488 -27.73 -1.93 11.53
N GLY A 489 -28.07 -3.23 11.46
CA GLY A 489 -28.74 -3.93 12.57
C GLY A 489 -27.89 -3.98 13.86
N LEU A 490 -26.58 -4.18 13.75
CA LEU A 490 -25.67 -4.12 14.90
C LEU A 490 -25.56 -2.70 15.45
N ILE A 491 -25.46 -1.69 14.57
CA ILE A 491 -25.43 -0.28 14.94
C ILE A 491 -26.69 0.08 15.74
N GLN A 492 -27.87 -0.32 15.29
CA GLN A 492 -29.13 -0.12 16.01
C GLN A 492 -29.09 -0.73 17.42
N MET A 493 -28.51 -1.92 17.57
CA MET A 493 -28.39 -2.59 18.88
C MET A 493 -27.36 -1.92 19.80
N LEU A 494 -26.26 -1.40 19.25
CA LEU A 494 -25.19 -0.72 20.01
C LEU A 494 -25.53 0.73 20.34
N PHE A 495 -26.16 1.45 19.41
CA PHE A 495 -26.43 2.88 19.46
C PHE A 495 -27.82 3.22 18.90
N PRO A 496 -28.91 3.01 19.67
CA PRO A 496 -30.27 3.26 19.19
C PRO A 496 -30.57 4.71 18.78
N ARG A 497 -29.71 5.66 19.16
CA ARG A 497 -29.81 7.09 18.79
C ARG A 497 -28.72 7.54 17.82
N ALA A 498 -27.92 6.61 17.29
CA ALA A 498 -27.00 6.94 16.20
C ALA A 498 -27.80 7.35 14.96
N ARG A 499 -27.14 8.14 14.12
CA ARG A 499 -27.68 8.60 12.85
C ARG A 499 -26.90 7.97 11.71
N VAL A 500 -27.62 7.55 10.68
CA VAL A 500 -27.03 6.94 9.48
C VAL A 500 -27.27 7.87 8.30
N VAL A 501 -26.20 8.29 7.62
CA VAL A 501 -26.28 9.00 6.34
C VAL A 501 -26.02 7.97 5.24
N HIS A 502 -27.07 7.57 4.53
CA HIS A 502 -27.00 6.61 3.44
C HIS A 502 -26.74 7.35 2.13
N CYS A 503 -25.50 7.29 1.66
CA CYS A 503 -25.10 7.94 0.40
C CYS A 503 -25.42 7.04 -0.79
N VAL A 504 -26.22 7.57 -1.71
CA VAL A 504 -26.60 6.92 -2.97
C VAL A 504 -26.18 7.79 -4.16
N ARG A 505 -25.92 7.14 -5.30
CA ARG A 505 -25.58 7.75 -6.58
C ARG A 505 -26.34 7.02 -7.67
N HIS A 506 -26.59 7.68 -8.80
CA HIS A 506 -27.15 7.07 -9.99
C HIS A 506 -26.46 5.73 -10.29
N PRO A 507 -27.21 4.61 -10.41
CA PRO A 507 -26.62 3.27 -10.44
C PRO A 507 -25.57 3.07 -11.53
N MET A 508 -25.80 3.64 -12.72
CA MET A 508 -24.84 3.53 -13.83
C MET A 508 -23.55 4.32 -13.57
N ASP A 509 -23.65 5.51 -12.97
CA ASP A 509 -22.47 6.29 -12.60
C ASP A 509 -21.69 5.58 -11.50
N LEU A 510 -22.38 4.98 -10.53
CA LEU A 510 -21.74 4.20 -9.47
C LEU A 510 -20.99 2.99 -10.05
N VAL A 511 -21.64 2.22 -10.92
CA VAL A 511 -21.03 1.05 -11.59
C VAL A 511 -19.80 1.47 -12.38
N LEU A 512 -19.91 2.51 -13.22
CA LEU A 512 -18.79 3.02 -14.01
C LEU A 512 -17.63 3.46 -13.12
N ARG A 513 -17.90 4.26 -12.09
CA ARG A 513 -16.85 4.82 -11.23
C ARG A 513 -16.20 3.78 -10.33
N CYS A 514 -16.90 2.69 -9.99
CA CYS A 514 -16.27 1.50 -9.41
C CYS A 514 -15.34 0.81 -10.42
N TYR A 515 -15.81 0.58 -11.64
CA TYR A 515 -15.03 -0.12 -12.68
C TYR A 515 -13.75 0.62 -13.09
N PHE A 516 -13.73 1.95 -12.99
CA PHE A 516 -12.56 2.80 -13.27
C PHE A 516 -11.59 2.94 -12.09
N LYS A 517 -11.86 2.32 -10.94
CA LYS A 517 -11.04 2.44 -9.73
C LYS A 517 -10.18 1.19 -9.52
N ASN A 518 -8.87 1.39 -9.41
CA ASN A 518 -7.94 0.36 -8.91
C ASN A 518 -8.13 0.17 -7.40
N PHE A 519 -9.00 -0.75 -6.99
CA PHE A 519 -9.15 -1.11 -5.58
C PHE A 519 -7.99 -1.99 -5.11
N ALA A 520 -7.46 -1.71 -3.92
CA ALA A 520 -6.33 -2.44 -3.33
C ALA A 520 -6.76 -3.51 -2.29
N GLY A 521 -8.05 -3.59 -1.96
CA GLY A 521 -8.59 -4.49 -0.94
C GLY A 521 -8.96 -5.88 -1.48
N ARG A 522 -8.66 -6.93 -0.71
CA ARG A 522 -9.02 -8.32 -1.07
C ARG A 522 -10.53 -8.55 -1.14
N SER A 523 -11.32 -7.87 -0.31
CA SER A 523 -12.79 -7.97 -0.23
C SER A 523 -13.54 -7.09 -1.25
N LEU A 524 -12.84 -6.67 -2.30
CA LEU A 524 -13.36 -5.84 -3.38
C LEU A 524 -13.12 -6.53 -4.74
N SER A 525 -12.99 -7.85 -4.74
CA SER A 525 -12.63 -8.60 -5.96
C SER A 525 -13.74 -8.56 -7.02
N PHE A 526 -14.99 -8.33 -6.61
CA PHE A 526 -16.13 -8.06 -7.48
C PHE A 526 -15.96 -6.78 -8.34
N ALA A 527 -15.11 -5.83 -7.93
CA ALA A 527 -15.02 -4.53 -8.58
C ALA A 527 -14.29 -4.52 -9.94
N PHE A 528 -13.76 -5.67 -10.38
CA PHE A 528 -12.98 -5.78 -11.62
C PHE A 528 -13.79 -6.35 -12.80
N SER A 529 -15.12 -6.35 -12.69
CA SER A 529 -16.06 -6.73 -13.74
C SER A 529 -17.33 -5.89 -13.59
N VAL A 530 -17.87 -5.37 -14.69
CA VAL A 530 -19.13 -4.63 -14.66
C VAL A 530 -20.28 -5.52 -14.15
N GLU A 531 -20.33 -6.78 -14.58
CA GLU A 531 -21.35 -7.75 -14.18
C GLU A 531 -21.34 -7.98 -12.67
N ASP A 532 -20.15 -8.19 -12.09
CA ASP A 532 -19.99 -8.48 -10.67
C ASP A 532 -20.32 -7.24 -9.82
N ILE A 533 -19.97 -6.03 -10.29
CA ILE A 533 -20.38 -4.77 -9.65
C ILE A 533 -21.90 -4.62 -9.65
N VAL A 534 -22.57 -4.91 -10.77
CA VAL A 534 -24.03 -4.85 -10.89
C VAL A 534 -24.68 -5.85 -9.94
N HIS A 535 -24.21 -7.10 -9.90
CA HIS A 535 -24.74 -8.11 -8.98
C HIS A 535 -24.55 -7.70 -7.52
N TYR A 536 -23.35 -7.24 -7.15
CA TYR A 536 -23.08 -6.77 -5.80
C TYR A 536 -23.97 -5.56 -5.42
N PHE A 537 -24.17 -4.63 -6.36
CA PHE A 537 -25.04 -3.47 -6.17
C PHE A 537 -26.48 -3.89 -5.87
N LEU A 538 -27.02 -4.89 -6.57
CA LEU A 538 -28.39 -5.38 -6.33
C LEU A 538 -28.53 -6.01 -4.94
N LEU A 539 -27.54 -6.79 -4.49
CA LEU A 539 -27.49 -7.34 -3.13
C LEU A 539 -27.45 -6.24 -2.07
N TYR A 540 -26.60 -5.23 -2.27
CA TYR A 540 -26.50 -4.05 -1.41
C TYR A 540 -27.83 -3.30 -1.33
N ARG A 541 -28.47 -3.03 -2.47
CA ARG A 541 -29.76 -2.33 -2.54
C ARG A 541 -30.82 -3.11 -1.76
N ASP A 542 -30.93 -4.41 -2.00
CA ASP A 542 -31.94 -5.26 -1.35
C ASP A 542 -31.77 -5.24 0.17
N LEU A 543 -30.53 -5.19 0.65
CA LEU A 543 -30.23 -5.07 2.06
C LEU A 543 -30.59 -3.69 2.64
N MET A 544 -30.26 -2.60 1.94
CA MET A 544 -30.64 -1.25 2.41
C MET A 544 -32.16 -1.07 2.43
N ARG A 545 -32.88 -1.58 1.42
CA ARG A 545 -34.34 -1.58 1.41
C ARG A 545 -34.92 -2.40 2.57
N HIS A 546 -34.30 -3.54 2.87
CA HIS A 546 -34.68 -4.31 4.05
C HIS A 546 -34.53 -3.49 5.33
N TRP A 547 -33.38 -2.82 5.54
CA TRP A 547 -33.15 -1.97 6.69
C TRP A 547 -34.15 -0.84 6.84
N ALA A 548 -34.42 -0.10 5.77
CA ALA A 548 -35.44 0.96 5.75
C ALA A 548 -36.84 0.43 6.12
N GLY A 549 -37.13 -0.83 5.80
CA GLY A 549 -38.41 -1.47 6.09
C GLY A 549 -38.55 -2.06 7.49
N VAL A 550 -37.47 -2.28 8.23
CA VAL A 550 -37.50 -3.03 9.52
C VAL A 550 -36.86 -2.32 10.70
N LEU A 551 -35.90 -1.40 10.47
CA LEU A 551 -35.18 -0.74 11.57
C LEU A 551 -35.80 0.62 11.91
N PRO A 552 -35.92 0.95 13.21
CA PRO A 552 -36.34 2.28 13.65
C PRO A 552 -35.17 3.30 13.67
N ILE A 553 -33.96 2.88 13.27
CA ILE A 553 -32.79 3.78 13.26
C ILE A 553 -33.04 4.95 12.32
N GLN A 554 -32.57 6.13 12.69
CA GLN A 554 -32.71 7.31 11.86
C GLN A 554 -31.73 7.23 10.67
N VAL A 555 -32.28 7.20 9.47
CA VAL A 555 -31.53 7.18 8.21
C VAL A 555 -31.89 8.41 7.39
N TYR A 556 -30.87 9.12 6.90
CA TYR A 556 -31.00 10.17 5.89
C TYR A 556 -30.42 9.67 4.58
N THR A 557 -31.24 9.61 3.53
CA THR A 557 -30.80 9.21 2.19
C THR A 557 -30.26 10.41 1.44
N LEU A 558 -28.93 10.49 1.33
CA LEU A 558 -28.23 11.53 0.60
C LEU A 558 -28.00 11.12 -0.85
N ARG A 559 -28.62 11.82 -1.79
CA ARG A 559 -28.37 11.63 -3.22
C ARG A 559 -27.17 12.47 -3.65
N TYR A 560 -26.20 11.82 -4.30
CA TYR A 560 -25.01 12.50 -4.82
C TYR A 560 -25.37 13.65 -5.76
N GLU A 561 -26.36 13.44 -6.64
CA GLU A 561 -26.78 14.46 -7.61
C GLU A 561 -27.45 15.66 -6.94
N SER A 562 -28.21 15.45 -5.85
CA SER A 562 -28.79 16.55 -5.07
C SER A 562 -27.71 17.39 -4.40
N LEU A 563 -26.71 16.72 -3.80
CA LEU A 563 -25.55 17.39 -3.18
C LEU A 563 -24.75 18.21 -4.19
N VAL A 564 -24.64 17.73 -5.44
CA VAL A 564 -23.95 18.44 -6.51
C VAL A 564 -24.77 19.62 -7.03
N ALA A 565 -26.08 19.44 -7.20
CA ALA A 565 -26.98 20.45 -7.75
C ALA A 565 -27.16 21.66 -6.81
N ASP A 566 -27.32 21.42 -5.50
CA ASP A 566 -27.38 22.47 -4.48
C ASP A 566 -26.63 22.06 -3.21
N PRO A 567 -25.29 22.24 -3.17
CA PRO A 567 -24.49 21.86 -2.01
C PRO A 567 -24.92 22.57 -0.73
N ALA A 568 -25.45 23.80 -0.82
CA ALA A 568 -25.86 24.58 0.34
C ALA A 568 -27.13 24.02 0.98
N ALA A 569 -28.17 23.77 0.18
CA ALA A 569 -29.41 23.22 0.66
C ALA A 569 -29.23 21.80 1.22
N GLU A 570 -28.52 20.94 0.49
CA GLU A 570 -28.32 19.55 0.92
C GLU A 570 -27.46 19.47 2.19
N THR A 571 -26.40 20.27 2.29
CA THR A 571 -25.58 20.34 3.51
C THR A 571 -26.39 20.84 4.71
N ALA A 572 -27.28 21.82 4.52
CA ALA A 572 -28.13 22.33 5.60
C ALA A 572 -29.07 21.24 6.12
N GLN A 573 -29.68 20.45 5.22
CA GLN A 573 -30.55 19.33 5.60
C GLN A 573 -29.79 18.23 6.34
N VAL A 574 -28.57 17.89 5.90
CA VAL A 574 -27.74 16.91 6.62
C VAL A 574 -27.34 17.43 8.00
N LEU A 575 -26.95 18.70 8.15
CA LEU A 575 -26.63 19.28 9.46
C LEU A 575 -27.85 19.29 10.40
N GLU A 576 -29.03 19.65 9.89
CA GLU A 576 -30.28 19.58 10.64
C GLU A 576 -30.61 18.15 11.07
N PHE A 577 -30.53 17.19 10.15
CA PHE A 577 -30.69 15.76 10.46
C PHE A 577 -29.73 15.33 11.56
N LEU A 578 -28.46 15.76 11.47
CA LEU A 578 -27.47 15.50 12.50
C LEU A 578 -27.77 16.25 13.80
N GLY A 579 -28.61 17.28 13.84
CA GLY A 579 -28.80 18.11 15.02
C GLY A 579 -27.57 18.98 15.29
N LEU A 580 -27.07 19.65 14.25
CA LEU A 580 -25.99 20.63 14.28
C LEU A 580 -26.50 21.98 13.74
N PRO A 581 -25.98 23.11 14.23
CA PRO A 581 -26.26 24.41 13.63
C PRO A 581 -25.63 24.51 12.22
N TRP A 582 -26.13 25.45 11.42
CA TRP A 582 -25.49 25.79 10.14
C TRP A 582 -24.07 26.33 10.37
N ASP A 583 -23.13 25.90 9.52
CA ASP A 583 -21.75 26.37 9.51
C ASP A 583 -21.29 26.59 8.06
N SER A 584 -21.00 27.84 7.71
CA SER A 584 -20.59 28.21 6.34
C SER A 584 -19.24 27.62 5.92
N ARG A 585 -18.44 27.11 6.86
CA ARG A 585 -17.21 26.38 6.54
C ARG A 585 -17.48 25.09 5.79
N CYS A 586 -18.63 24.47 5.97
CA CYS A 586 -19.02 23.28 5.23
C CYS A 586 -19.05 23.49 3.71
N LEU A 587 -19.25 24.73 3.22
CA LEU A 587 -19.19 25.05 1.79
C LEU A 587 -17.78 25.39 1.29
N ARG A 588 -16.82 25.53 2.21
CA ARG A 588 -15.41 25.84 1.93
C ARG A 588 -14.48 24.66 2.24
N PHE A 589 -15.04 23.45 2.25
CA PHE A 589 -14.35 22.19 2.55
C PHE A 589 -13.12 21.89 1.68
N HIS A 590 -13.01 22.56 0.52
CA HIS A 590 -11.93 22.41 -0.45
C HIS A 590 -10.74 23.35 -0.19
N GLU A 591 -10.90 24.37 0.65
CA GLU A 591 -9.84 25.35 0.95
C GLU A 591 -8.68 24.71 1.74
N PRO A 592 -7.43 25.17 1.55
CA PRO A 592 -6.29 24.73 2.36
C PRO A 592 -6.50 24.97 3.86
N GLY A 593 -6.02 24.05 4.70
CA GLY A 593 -6.09 24.18 6.16
C GLY A 593 -7.45 23.85 6.80
N VAL A 594 -8.48 23.57 6.00
CA VAL A 594 -9.75 23.04 6.50
C VAL A 594 -9.59 21.58 6.90
N ALA A 595 -10.24 21.20 8.00
CA ALA A 595 -10.26 19.84 8.54
C ALA A 595 -10.67 18.85 7.44
N THR A 596 -9.79 17.87 7.19
CA THR A 596 -10.01 16.83 6.18
C THR A 596 -10.66 15.62 6.82
N SER A 597 -11.46 14.90 6.04
CA SER A 597 -11.80 13.52 6.37
C SER A 597 -10.52 12.69 6.51
N ALA A 598 -10.57 11.63 7.32
CA ALA A 598 -9.53 10.61 7.35
C ALA A 598 -9.58 9.68 6.11
N ALA A 599 -10.25 10.09 5.03
CA ALA A 599 -10.28 9.37 3.77
C ALA A 599 -8.93 9.46 3.02
N ASP A 600 -8.60 8.41 2.24
CA ASP A 600 -7.32 8.25 1.54
C ASP A 600 -6.92 9.42 0.59
N THR A 601 -7.87 10.24 0.14
CA THR A 601 -7.63 11.41 -0.72
C THR A 601 -8.71 12.47 -0.50
N PRO A 602 -8.42 13.58 0.20
CA PRO A 602 -9.36 14.69 0.36
C PRO A 602 -9.70 15.32 -0.99
N LEU A 603 -10.98 15.67 -1.21
CA LEU A 603 -11.42 16.44 -2.37
C LEU A 603 -11.06 17.91 -2.20
N ARG A 604 -9.96 18.36 -2.80
CA ARG A 604 -9.48 19.74 -2.73
C ARG A 604 -9.98 20.61 -3.89
N ARG A 605 -11.23 20.39 -4.31
CA ARG A 605 -11.90 21.20 -5.35
C ARG A 605 -13.35 21.46 -4.96
N PRO A 606 -13.93 22.59 -5.41
CA PRO A 606 -15.38 22.81 -5.30
C PRO A 606 -16.16 21.63 -5.87
N VAL A 607 -17.40 21.46 -5.41
CA VAL A 607 -18.31 20.47 -5.98
C VAL A 607 -18.57 20.84 -7.45
N ASP A 608 -18.44 19.87 -8.34
CA ASP A 608 -18.72 19.99 -9.78
C ASP A 608 -19.61 18.83 -10.27
N ASP A 609 -20.20 19.02 -11.45
CA ASP A 609 -21.12 18.08 -12.09
C ASP A 609 -20.42 17.06 -13.00
N ARG A 610 -19.08 17.04 -13.03
CA ARG A 610 -18.28 16.17 -13.92
C ARG A 610 -18.58 14.68 -13.75
N ASP A 611 -19.01 14.29 -12.55
CA ASP A 611 -19.31 12.91 -12.18
C ASP A 611 -20.81 12.56 -12.25
N VAL A 612 -21.67 13.51 -12.62
CA VAL A 612 -23.12 13.31 -12.77
C VAL A 612 -23.43 12.98 -14.23
N GLY A 613 -24.04 11.84 -14.50
CA GLY A 613 -24.38 11.42 -15.87
C GLY A 613 -23.16 11.03 -16.71
N CYS A 614 -21.97 10.88 -16.12
CA CYS A 614 -20.75 10.54 -16.85
C CYS A 614 -20.82 9.15 -17.53
N TRP A 615 -21.68 8.26 -17.04
CA TRP A 615 -21.98 6.97 -17.67
C TRP A 615 -22.48 7.09 -19.11
N GLU A 616 -23.05 8.24 -19.48
CA GLU A 616 -23.59 8.47 -20.81
C GLU A 616 -22.52 8.40 -21.91
N HIS A 617 -21.29 8.78 -21.59
CA HIS A 617 -20.14 8.65 -22.49
C HIS A 617 -19.74 7.19 -22.75
N TYR A 618 -20.25 6.27 -21.93
CA TYR A 618 -19.98 4.83 -21.97
C TYR A 618 -21.27 4.02 -22.21
N ARG A 619 -22.29 4.61 -22.83
CA ARG A 619 -23.59 3.95 -23.09
C ARG A 619 -23.44 2.61 -23.79
N GLU A 620 -22.64 2.55 -24.85
CA GLU A 620 -22.47 1.33 -25.66
C GLU A 620 -21.94 0.14 -24.84
N PRO A 621 -20.79 0.22 -24.15
CA PRO A 621 -20.30 -0.91 -23.36
C PRO A 621 -21.18 -1.24 -22.14
N LEU A 622 -21.97 -0.28 -21.64
CA LEU A 622 -22.84 -0.47 -20.48
C LEU A 622 -24.29 -0.86 -20.83
N ALA A 623 -24.67 -0.84 -22.12
CA ALA A 623 -26.07 -0.96 -22.56
C ALA A 623 -26.79 -2.19 -22.02
N ARG A 624 -26.11 -3.34 -21.96
CA ARG A 624 -26.69 -4.62 -21.49
C ARG A 624 -27.03 -4.65 -20.00
N PHE A 625 -26.50 -3.71 -19.21
CA PHE A 625 -26.70 -3.64 -17.76
C PHE A 625 -27.78 -2.65 -17.35
N ALA A 626 -28.10 -1.68 -18.19
CA ALA A 626 -29.07 -0.62 -17.88
C ALA A 626 -30.44 -1.19 -17.48
N GLY A 627 -30.91 -2.25 -18.15
CA GLY A 627 -32.18 -2.92 -17.84
C GLY A 627 -32.16 -3.81 -16.59
N GLN A 628 -30.99 -4.07 -16.00
CA GLN A 628 -30.86 -4.85 -14.77
C GLN A 628 -30.89 -3.96 -13.52
N LEU A 629 -30.51 -2.69 -13.68
CA LEU A 629 -30.44 -1.73 -12.60
C LEU A 629 -31.81 -1.04 -12.41
N PRO A 630 -32.20 -0.77 -11.15
CA PRO A 630 -33.46 -0.10 -10.80
C PRO A 630 -33.41 1.42 -11.06
N LEU A 631 -33.27 1.84 -12.31
CA LEU A 631 -33.11 3.25 -12.66
C LEU A 631 -34.37 4.07 -12.34
N GLU A 632 -35.55 3.57 -12.67
CA GLU A 632 -36.83 4.25 -12.39
C GLU A 632 -37.05 4.43 -10.88
N GLU A 633 -36.75 3.42 -10.07
CA GLU A 633 -36.87 3.50 -8.60
C GLU A 633 -35.96 4.62 -8.06
N TYR A 634 -34.73 4.71 -8.57
CA TYR A 634 -33.79 5.74 -8.15
C TYR A 634 -34.30 7.16 -8.45
N GLU A 635 -34.90 7.36 -9.63
CA GLU A 635 -35.43 8.66 -10.06
C GLU A 635 -36.58 9.15 -9.16
N HIS A 636 -37.34 8.24 -8.54
CA HIS A 636 -38.51 8.56 -7.71
C HIS A 636 -38.21 8.76 -6.21
N GLY A 637 -36.95 8.82 -5.78
CA GLY A 637 -36.62 9.17 -4.39
C GLY A 637 -35.47 8.41 -3.73
N GLY A 638 -34.74 7.56 -4.46
CA GLY A 638 -33.69 6.69 -3.90
C GLY A 638 -34.22 5.31 -3.48
N PHE A 639 -33.32 4.43 -3.04
CA PHE A 639 -33.59 3.01 -2.71
C PHE A 639 -34.13 2.75 -1.30
#